data_AF-A0A1V5RZY3-F1
#
_entry.id   AF-A0A1V5RZY3-F1
#
_cell.length_a   1.000
_cell.length_b   1.000
_cell.length_c   1.000
_cell.angle_alpha   90.00
_cell.angle_beta   90.00
_cell.angle_gamma   90.00
#
_symmetry.space_group_name_H-M   'P 1'
#
loop_
_entity.id
_entity.type
_entity.pdbx_description
1 polymer ?
#
loop_
_entity_poly.entity_id
_entity_poly.type
_entity_poly.pdbx_seq_one_letter_code
_entity_poly.pdbx_strand_id
1 'polypeptide(L)'
;MSEQFKVMRAWDKGRNKVAYVYRDQATGNTKIGECLFYNWFYIKKSDYDAHRSLLFKFKEEKTISRFEDVGKYVKVFYDRLHTSESLNKDMEYVWEYRDYNFRKMLEKLKMIGVQTYEADVPAWKRWLIQDEVSIDTDYKIAYYDIETDDRHSDGLTPGKYRILSIAFKYSDSKNADGKMVWLVTKEDTDEAEIEMLTRAAKILNSVDVVISFNGKNFDDPYIKSRFMRYGIIVDWRKIFLQDQCWTFKKYGPTLTSHSLNNISKSVLGRGKVDHTGLRIWDMWNNNRALLEEYNREDVQLMYDIECKTGFLSAHRDISAIGMCSVDDLYVSRKIDNFILKQAQEDNEFHFKTVERNYDEETEDKSYEGAFVFPAVVGKHRNVRVVDFSSLYPNVINTFNISPDTFIEADDDVPDNMIITTPTRHRYRKDFIGILPKVVMKLAQKRKYYKELMSKETPGSMEHKVLERMQYTYKYFGLSFYGCMGERHNRAYDPRIAESITLTGQYFTKNCAKYAENNKIPVIYGDSITKERNTVIMIDDEISIVSFEDLYAMTNYRSVDGEKEIGRFEIPILVLSYNFKKNQSEWKPIKCVIRHKTNKKVYLYRYPEGITKVTEDHSLIDSNGNVFKPTEHFNAFSIPALKPNRYLQEFDLRIYLQDDIDNFNSAVSPENIHALLRLCANYICNSSTIQTDDICKFFPEFNTNLFESVNSFLKQLCGDRNTIPAFIYNLESKYQKFFIEEIMNGNCVYESTSVNVISGLSYLMRMNNYKILCKTNKESFTIISPDANYEAPTNETGLEEIEYDDYVYDLSVEDNNNFVDAMGNILLHNTDSLFLIGLNKHSNVMKMIDKLSKLCELHAIKKFNCDVCTIKMDYDKGFKTYLTLAKKRYAGVLDYFDGHVITDFNMYIAGLEYKRTDVTNIVKKWQYELLKVILETDEDPAFDDIRSMILKWKSETCSGKLTADDIVISQTITKDISEYDGRQMHVMIAEEMKADGKELCVGDKVQYFIIGIDTMKKPIPKPIYKFTGKYCESYYWDNKIFPALHRILEVVYPKADWASYYMGSGEVKMGRTNLW
;
A
#
# COMPACT_ATOMS: atom_id res chain seq x y z
N MET A 1 26.29 27.19 -27.32
CA MET A 1 25.04 26.58 -26.84
C MET A 1 24.09 26.56 -28.02
N SER A 2 23.44 25.44 -28.33
CA SER A 2 22.24 25.44 -29.17
C SER A 2 21.14 26.25 -28.47
N GLU A 3 20.28 26.91 -29.22
CA GLU A 3 19.10 27.57 -28.65
C GLU A 3 18.14 26.49 -28.14
N GLN A 4 17.80 26.51 -26.84
CA GLN A 4 16.83 25.57 -26.29
C GLN A 4 15.43 25.91 -26.80
N PHE A 5 14.81 24.95 -27.46
CA PHE A 5 13.46 25.04 -27.97
C PHE A 5 12.45 24.78 -26.84
N LYS A 6 11.68 25.81 -26.49
CA LYS A 6 10.66 25.76 -25.44
C LYS A 6 9.30 25.37 -26.00
N VAL A 7 8.69 24.33 -25.43
CA VAL A 7 7.36 23.82 -25.81
C VAL A 7 6.48 23.54 -24.60
N MET A 8 5.16 23.48 -24.81
CA MET A 8 4.19 23.23 -23.74
C MET A 8 3.49 21.85 -23.86
N ARG A 9 3.39 21.33 -25.09
CA ARG A 9 2.81 20.01 -25.44
C ARG A 9 3.26 19.64 -26.86
N ALA A 10 3.41 18.35 -27.15
CA ALA A 10 3.61 17.81 -28.50
C ALA A 10 2.66 16.63 -28.77
N TRP A 11 2.32 16.38 -30.03
CA TRP A 11 1.52 15.24 -30.48
C TRP A 11 1.83 14.84 -31.94
N ASP A 12 1.52 13.60 -32.33
CA ASP A 12 1.70 13.15 -33.70
C ASP A 12 0.64 13.80 -34.61
N LYS A 13 1.08 14.47 -35.68
CA LYS A 13 0.21 15.02 -36.73
C LYS A 13 0.07 14.06 -37.93
N GLY A 14 0.85 12.99 -37.94
CA GLY A 14 0.87 11.99 -39.01
C GLY A 14 1.70 12.41 -40.23
N ARG A 15 1.90 11.48 -41.16
CA ARG A 15 2.80 11.66 -42.32
C ARG A 15 4.23 12.00 -41.89
N ASN A 16 4.69 11.42 -40.79
CA ASN A 16 5.97 11.72 -40.14
C ASN A 16 6.13 13.22 -39.80
N LYS A 17 5.06 13.82 -39.25
CA LYS A 17 5.07 15.14 -38.61
C LYS A 17 4.74 15.04 -37.12
N VAL A 18 5.45 15.82 -36.32
CA VAL A 18 5.08 16.15 -34.94
C VAL A 18 4.60 17.59 -34.93
N ALA A 19 3.46 17.84 -34.28
CA ALA A 19 2.96 19.16 -33.99
C ALA A 19 3.20 19.49 -32.51
N TYR A 20 3.46 20.76 -32.22
CA TYR A 20 3.82 21.19 -30.86
C TYR A 20 3.31 22.60 -30.57
N VAL A 21 2.99 22.86 -29.30
CA VAL A 21 2.65 24.20 -28.80
C VAL A 21 3.93 24.88 -28.33
N TYR A 22 4.19 26.10 -28.81
CA TYR A 22 5.33 26.94 -28.40
C TYR A 22 4.92 28.40 -28.24
N ARG A 23 5.65 29.17 -27.42
CA ARG A 23 5.47 30.62 -27.34
C ARG A 23 6.36 31.34 -28.35
N ASP A 24 5.71 32.14 -29.19
CA ASP A 24 6.37 33.00 -30.16
C ASP A 24 7.01 34.21 -29.46
N GLN A 25 8.35 34.32 -29.51
CA GLN A 25 9.09 35.34 -28.76
C GLN A 25 8.82 36.78 -29.23
N ALA A 26 8.45 36.98 -30.50
CA ALA A 26 8.19 38.32 -31.05
C ALA A 26 6.78 38.86 -30.71
N THR A 27 5.79 37.97 -30.51
CA THR A 27 4.40 38.35 -30.22
C THR A 27 3.92 37.98 -28.82
N GLY A 28 4.71 37.20 -28.07
CA GLY A 28 4.31 36.63 -26.77
C GLY A 28 3.13 35.66 -26.84
N ASN A 29 2.71 35.26 -28.05
CA ASN A 29 1.49 34.49 -28.28
C ASN A 29 1.80 33.02 -28.61
N THR A 30 0.87 32.16 -28.20
CA THR A 30 1.06 30.72 -28.23
C THR A 30 0.59 30.15 -29.57
N LYS A 31 1.54 29.56 -30.30
CA LYS A 31 1.39 29.07 -31.66
C LYS A 31 1.55 27.55 -31.70
N ILE A 32 1.02 26.95 -32.77
CA ILE A 32 1.29 25.56 -33.10
C ILE A 32 2.38 25.58 -34.18
N GLY A 33 3.49 24.90 -33.92
CA GLY A 33 4.52 24.61 -34.91
C GLY A 33 4.46 23.15 -35.36
N GLU A 34 5.15 22.86 -36.46
CA GLU A 34 5.24 21.52 -37.04
C GLU A 34 6.68 21.24 -37.48
N CYS A 35 7.21 20.08 -37.12
CA CYS A 35 8.47 19.56 -37.64
C CYS A 35 8.24 18.22 -38.35
N LEU A 36 9.13 17.87 -39.29
CA LEU A 36 9.20 16.51 -39.83
C LEU A 36 9.98 15.65 -38.84
N PHE A 37 9.35 14.59 -38.35
CA PHE A 37 9.95 13.63 -37.44
C PHE A 37 9.42 12.24 -37.77
N TYR A 38 10.33 11.32 -38.08
CA TYR A 38 9.98 9.96 -38.52
C TYR A 38 9.68 9.05 -37.33
N ASN A 39 8.79 8.08 -37.52
CA ASN A 39 8.59 7.03 -36.54
C ASN A 39 9.62 5.91 -36.78
N TRP A 40 10.18 5.35 -35.70
CA TRP A 40 11.03 4.17 -35.75
C TRP A 40 10.88 3.32 -34.49
N PHE A 41 11.30 2.06 -34.62
CA PHE A 41 11.55 1.11 -33.54
C PHE A 41 12.85 0.36 -33.84
N TYR A 42 13.30 -0.50 -32.93
CA TYR A 42 14.53 -1.29 -33.12
C TYR A 42 14.24 -2.80 -33.04
N ILE A 43 15.07 -3.58 -33.71
CA ILE A 43 15.19 -5.05 -33.60
C ILE A 43 16.67 -5.40 -33.47
N LYS A 44 17.04 -6.56 -32.91
CA LYS A 44 18.44 -6.99 -32.92
C LYS A 44 18.93 -7.22 -34.35
N LYS A 45 20.23 -7.03 -34.57
CA LYS A 45 20.86 -7.26 -35.88
C LYS A 45 20.78 -8.71 -36.34
N SER A 46 20.92 -9.66 -35.41
CA SER A 46 20.65 -11.09 -35.61
C SER A 46 19.28 -11.34 -36.24
N ASP A 47 18.26 -10.69 -35.69
CA ASP A 47 16.86 -10.91 -36.01
C ASP A 47 16.52 -10.25 -37.37
N TYR A 48 17.13 -9.10 -37.65
CA TYR A 48 17.09 -8.45 -38.96
C TYR A 48 17.67 -9.34 -40.06
N ASP A 49 18.86 -9.91 -39.86
CA ASP A 49 19.51 -10.73 -40.88
C ASP A 49 18.82 -12.09 -41.04
N ALA A 50 18.34 -12.72 -39.95
CA ALA A 50 17.58 -13.97 -40.00
C ALA A 50 16.21 -13.83 -40.72
N HIS A 51 15.51 -12.71 -40.52
CA HIS A 51 14.15 -12.49 -41.08
C HIS A 51 14.11 -11.44 -42.20
N ARG A 52 15.26 -11.16 -42.82
CA ARG A 52 15.47 -10.11 -43.83
C ARG A 52 14.43 -10.13 -44.96
N SER A 53 14.10 -11.31 -45.50
CA SER A 53 13.11 -11.45 -46.59
C SER A 53 11.70 -10.98 -46.19
N LEU A 54 11.28 -11.20 -44.94
CA LEU A 54 9.99 -10.73 -44.43
C LEU A 54 10.02 -9.20 -44.22
N LEU A 55 11.12 -8.68 -43.69
CA LEU A 55 11.31 -7.24 -43.47
C LEU A 55 11.37 -6.47 -44.80
N PHE A 56 11.97 -7.03 -45.84
CA PHE A 56 11.91 -6.47 -47.20
C PHE A 56 10.50 -6.52 -47.79
N LYS A 57 9.73 -7.59 -47.57
CA LYS A 57 8.32 -7.64 -47.97
C LYS A 57 7.48 -6.53 -47.30
N PHE A 58 7.65 -6.27 -46.00
CA PHE A 58 6.98 -5.13 -45.34
C PHE A 58 7.40 -3.76 -45.89
N LYS A 59 8.58 -3.65 -46.52
CA LYS A 59 9.05 -2.45 -47.23
C LYS A 59 8.42 -2.32 -48.62
N GLU A 60 8.25 -3.43 -49.34
CA GLU A 60 7.50 -3.48 -50.62
C GLU A 60 6.01 -3.14 -50.41
N GLU A 61 5.42 -3.64 -49.31
CA GLU A 61 4.08 -3.30 -48.82
C GLU A 61 3.97 -1.84 -48.29
N LYS A 62 5.08 -1.07 -48.30
CA LYS A 62 5.17 0.33 -47.84
C LYS A 62 4.73 0.55 -46.38
N THR A 63 4.90 -0.47 -45.54
CA THR A 63 4.74 -0.38 -44.07
C THR A 63 6.06 0.12 -43.45
N ILE A 64 7.19 -0.45 -43.89
CA ILE A 64 8.54 0.04 -43.59
C ILE A 64 8.99 1.00 -44.70
N SER A 65 9.63 2.11 -44.35
CA SER A 65 10.20 3.06 -45.33
C SER A 65 11.71 2.87 -45.52
N ARG A 66 12.49 2.71 -44.44
CA ARG A 66 13.93 2.41 -44.51
C ARG A 66 14.47 1.67 -43.29
N PHE A 67 15.70 1.18 -43.40
CA PHE A 67 16.50 0.60 -42.32
C PHE A 67 17.77 1.43 -42.12
N GLU A 68 18.28 1.46 -40.89
CA GLU A 68 19.51 2.14 -40.49
C GLU A 68 20.24 1.23 -39.48
N ASP A 69 21.55 1.02 -39.66
CA ASP A 69 22.37 0.10 -38.86
C ASP A 69 22.90 0.84 -37.62
N VAL A 70 22.59 0.33 -36.42
CA VAL A 70 22.89 1.00 -35.13
C VAL A 70 23.51 -0.01 -34.17
N GLY A 71 24.74 -0.43 -34.51
CA GLY A 71 25.56 -1.31 -33.69
C GLY A 71 24.98 -2.72 -33.56
N LYS A 72 24.43 -3.05 -32.38
CA LYS A 72 23.76 -4.34 -32.11
C LYS A 72 22.30 -4.40 -32.57
N TYR A 73 21.74 -3.27 -33.00
CA TYR A 73 20.37 -3.14 -33.47
C TYR A 73 20.29 -2.69 -34.93
N VAL A 74 19.17 -2.99 -35.58
CA VAL A 74 18.72 -2.29 -36.79
C VAL A 74 17.51 -1.45 -36.45
N LYS A 75 17.59 -0.16 -36.79
CA LYS A 75 16.56 0.84 -36.60
C LYS A 75 15.62 0.82 -37.81
N VAL A 76 14.37 0.48 -37.57
CA VAL A 76 13.34 0.25 -38.59
C VAL A 76 12.41 1.45 -38.63
N PHE A 77 12.46 2.22 -39.72
CA PHE A 77 11.58 3.37 -39.92
C PHE A 77 10.27 2.96 -40.58
N TYR A 78 9.15 3.48 -40.08
CA TYR A 78 7.81 3.15 -40.56
C TYR A 78 6.94 4.41 -40.71
N ASP A 79 5.97 4.36 -41.62
CA ASP A 79 5.17 5.53 -42.00
C ASP A 79 3.79 5.54 -41.33
N ARG A 80 3.73 6.13 -40.13
CA ARG A 80 2.47 6.38 -39.41
C ARG A 80 1.68 7.51 -40.09
N LEU A 81 0.81 7.14 -41.04
CA LEU A 81 -0.12 8.06 -41.67
C LEU A 81 -1.40 8.23 -40.83
N HIS A 82 -1.38 9.13 -39.85
CA HIS A 82 -2.63 9.75 -39.42
C HIS A 82 -3.14 10.63 -40.57
N THR A 83 -4.43 10.50 -40.91
CA THR A 83 -5.04 11.09 -42.12
C THR A 83 -5.83 12.37 -41.86
N SER A 84 -6.03 12.76 -40.59
CA SER A 84 -6.72 13.97 -40.15
C SER A 84 -6.01 14.60 -38.93
N GLU A 85 -6.21 15.90 -38.71
CA GLU A 85 -5.69 16.67 -37.57
C GLU A 85 -6.57 16.57 -36.29
N SER A 86 -7.69 15.85 -36.34
CA SER A 86 -8.74 15.91 -35.33
C SER A 86 -8.36 15.20 -34.02
N LEU A 87 -8.09 15.97 -32.98
CA LEU A 87 -7.94 15.53 -31.58
C LEU A 87 -9.28 15.14 -30.91
N ASN A 88 -10.35 14.98 -31.69
CA ASN A 88 -11.60 14.33 -31.32
C ASN A 88 -12.49 14.13 -32.55
N LYS A 89 -12.85 12.88 -32.84
CA LYS A 89 -14.20 12.40 -33.21
C LYS A 89 -14.15 10.89 -33.39
N ASP A 90 -15.24 10.24 -33.02
CA ASP A 90 -15.38 8.79 -32.99
C ASP A 90 -15.35 8.19 -34.41
N MET A 91 -14.74 7.01 -34.54
CA MET A 91 -15.07 5.97 -35.55
C MET A 91 -15.32 6.42 -37.01
N GLU A 92 -14.28 6.61 -37.85
CA GLU A 92 -14.52 6.76 -39.31
C GLU A 92 -13.46 6.14 -40.26
N TYR A 93 -13.35 4.81 -40.20
CA TYR A 93 -13.25 3.89 -41.35
C TYR A 93 -12.05 3.90 -42.35
N VAL A 94 -11.12 4.85 -42.33
CA VAL A 94 -9.89 4.78 -43.16
C VAL A 94 -8.59 4.82 -42.33
N TRP A 95 -8.68 5.27 -41.08
CA TRP A 95 -7.57 5.41 -40.13
C TRP A 95 -6.84 4.10 -39.83
N GLU A 96 -7.59 3.01 -39.72
CA GLU A 96 -7.08 1.73 -39.26
C GLU A 96 -6.01 1.19 -40.21
N TYR A 97 -6.24 1.21 -41.53
CA TYR A 97 -5.53 0.34 -42.48
C TYR A 97 -3.99 0.40 -42.42
N ARG A 98 -3.39 1.54 -42.05
CA ARG A 98 -1.92 1.67 -41.92
C ARG A 98 -1.38 1.45 -40.51
N ASP A 99 -2.08 1.87 -39.47
CA ASP A 99 -1.68 1.55 -38.09
C ASP A 99 -1.97 0.07 -37.75
N TYR A 100 -3.00 -0.51 -38.38
CA TYR A 100 -3.26 -1.94 -38.49
C TYR A 100 -2.12 -2.67 -39.20
N ASN A 101 -1.62 -2.19 -40.35
CA ASN A 101 -0.46 -2.82 -40.98
C ASN A 101 0.79 -2.76 -40.10
N PHE A 102 0.99 -1.68 -39.32
CA PHE A 102 2.05 -1.60 -38.33
C PHE A 102 1.84 -2.58 -37.16
N ARG A 103 0.66 -2.61 -36.53
CA ARG A 103 0.32 -3.58 -35.47
C ARG A 103 0.44 -5.02 -35.95
N LYS A 104 -0.11 -5.35 -37.12
CA LYS A 104 -0.01 -6.66 -37.79
C LYS A 104 1.42 -7.04 -38.18
N MET A 105 2.28 -6.06 -38.43
CA MET A 105 3.72 -6.29 -38.59
C MET A 105 4.36 -6.64 -37.23
N LEU A 106 4.09 -5.90 -36.16
CA LEU A 106 4.57 -6.22 -34.80
C LEU A 106 4.06 -7.60 -34.33
N GLU A 107 2.78 -7.92 -34.56
CA GLU A 107 2.17 -9.24 -34.30
C GLU A 107 2.91 -10.35 -35.06
N LYS A 108 3.10 -10.19 -36.38
CA LYS A 108 3.84 -11.17 -37.20
C LYS A 108 5.29 -11.35 -36.72
N LEU A 109 5.97 -10.27 -36.30
CA LEU A 109 7.32 -10.34 -35.74
C LEU A 109 7.33 -11.09 -34.40
N LYS A 110 6.38 -10.79 -33.50
CA LYS A 110 6.18 -11.51 -32.24
C LYS A 110 5.88 -12.99 -32.45
N MET A 111 5.03 -13.35 -33.43
CA MET A 111 4.68 -14.73 -33.78
C MET A 111 5.87 -15.57 -34.26
N ILE A 112 6.93 -14.95 -34.80
CA ILE A 112 8.16 -15.64 -35.23
C ILE A 112 9.32 -15.44 -34.24
N GLY A 113 9.07 -14.89 -33.05
CA GLY A 113 10.06 -14.73 -31.98
C GLY A 113 10.93 -13.46 -32.06
N VAL A 114 10.70 -12.54 -33.00
CA VAL A 114 11.46 -11.30 -33.12
C VAL A 114 11.03 -10.29 -32.06
N GLN A 115 11.89 -10.04 -31.08
CA GLN A 115 11.69 -9.01 -30.07
C GLN A 115 11.83 -7.62 -30.70
N THR A 116 10.77 -6.82 -30.61
CA THR A 116 10.84 -5.39 -30.94
C THR A 116 11.18 -4.56 -29.70
N TYR A 117 11.86 -3.44 -29.93
CA TYR A 117 12.34 -2.54 -28.91
C TYR A 117 11.81 -1.13 -29.18
N GLU A 118 11.24 -0.52 -28.15
CA GLU A 118 10.65 0.82 -28.14
C GLU A 118 9.61 1.11 -29.25
N ALA A 119 8.89 0.09 -29.75
CA ALA A 119 7.80 0.31 -30.71
C ALA A 119 6.55 0.95 -30.07
N ASP A 120 6.50 1.03 -28.74
CA ASP A 120 5.51 1.76 -27.95
C ASP A 120 5.75 3.28 -27.92
N VAL A 121 6.91 3.76 -28.39
CA VAL A 121 7.36 5.14 -28.21
C VAL A 121 7.05 5.98 -29.47
N PRO A 122 6.01 6.85 -29.45
CA PRO A 122 5.59 7.62 -30.62
C PRO A 122 6.59 8.73 -30.99
N ALA A 123 6.55 9.17 -32.26
CA ALA A 123 7.40 10.23 -32.77
C ALA A 123 7.36 11.51 -31.92
N TRP A 124 6.19 11.96 -31.47
CA TRP A 124 6.09 13.15 -30.60
C TRP A 124 6.83 13.00 -29.27
N LYS A 125 6.82 11.81 -28.66
CA LYS A 125 7.52 11.56 -27.39
C LYS A 125 9.03 11.55 -27.63
N ARG A 126 9.51 10.88 -28.68
CA ARG A 126 10.93 10.84 -29.09
C ARG A 126 11.49 12.24 -29.41
N TRP A 127 10.70 13.07 -30.08
CA TRP A 127 11.04 14.46 -30.36
C TRP A 127 11.06 15.31 -29.07
N LEU A 128 10.05 15.14 -28.21
CA LEU A 128 9.92 15.92 -26.97
C LEU A 128 11.07 15.68 -25.98
N ILE A 129 11.67 14.48 -25.97
CA ILE A 129 12.80 14.13 -25.07
C ILE A 129 14.19 14.47 -25.62
N GLN A 130 14.31 15.15 -26.78
CA GLN A 130 15.61 15.61 -27.30
C GLN A 130 16.31 16.62 -26.36
N ASP A 131 17.61 16.85 -26.53
CA ASP A 131 18.41 17.71 -25.62
C ASP A 131 18.23 19.21 -25.92
N GLU A 132 17.89 19.53 -27.16
CA GLU A 132 17.50 20.87 -27.58
C GLU A 132 16.10 21.24 -27.08
N VAL A 133 15.26 20.27 -26.72
CA VAL A 133 13.85 20.49 -26.36
C VAL A 133 13.67 20.59 -24.85
N SER A 134 12.84 21.55 -24.42
CA SER A 134 12.54 21.84 -23.02
C SER A 134 11.06 22.17 -22.84
N ILE A 135 10.47 21.75 -21.72
CA ILE A 135 9.12 22.19 -21.36
C ILE A 135 9.19 23.62 -20.82
N ASP A 136 8.35 24.51 -21.36
CA ASP A 136 8.19 25.87 -20.82
C ASP A 136 7.40 25.85 -19.50
N THR A 137 7.74 26.76 -18.60
CA THR A 137 7.13 26.90 -17.26
C THR A 137 6.48 28.26 -17.03
N ASP A 138 6.75 29.24 -17.90
CA ASP A 138 6.23 30.60 -17.84
C ASP A 138 4.85 30.71 -18.51
N TYR A 139 3.82 30.07 -17.95
CA TYR A 139 2.49 30.03 -18.56
C TYR A 139 1.67 31.31 -18.31
N LYS A 140 0.92 31.78 -19.33
CA LYS A 140 -0.22 32.69 -19.12
C LYS A 140 -1.35 31.90 -18.46
N ILE A 141 -1.85 32.36 -17.32
CA ILE A 141 -2.80 31.62 -16.49
C ILE A 141 -4.13 32.38 -16.37
N ALA A 142 -5.24 31.67 -16.54
CA ALA A 142 -6.55 32.07 -16.05
C ALA A 142 -7.09 31.07 -15.02
N TYR A 143 -7.72 31.57 -13.96
CA TYR A 143 -8.65 30.82 -13.12
C TYR A 143 -10.07 31.10 -13.65
N TYR A 144 -10.95 30.10 -13.69
CA TYR A 144 -12.33 30.24 -14.13
C TYR A 144 -13.29 29.28 -13.39
N ASP A 145 -14.56 29.65 -13.40
CA ASP A 145 -15.66 28.98 -12.67
C ASP A 145 -16.99 29.30 -13.39
N ILE A 146 -17.87 28.30 -13.58
CA ILE A 146 -19.12 28.47 -14.33
C ILE A 146 -20.38 28.20 -13.49
N GLU A 147 -21.42 28.99 -13.72
CA GLU A 147 -22.74 28.83 -13.11
C GLU A 147 -23.77 28.35 -14.13
N THR A 148 -24.51 27.29 -13.82
CA THR A 148 -25.47 26.66 -14.76
C THR A 148 -26.90 26.72 -14.25
N ASP A 149 -27.84 26.76 -15.20
CA ASP A 149 -29.28 26.67 -14.94
C ASP A 149 -29.67 25.36 -14.20
N ASP A 150 -30.08 25.53 -12.95
CA ASP A 150 -30.40 24.50 -11.96
C ASP A 150 -31.91 24.36 -11.70
N ARG A 151 -32.76 24.83 -12.62
CA ARG A 151 -34.22 24.62 -12.54
C ARG A 151 -34.61 23.14 -12.55
N HIS A 152 -33.83 22.30 -13.21
CA HIS A 152 -34.16 20.91 -13.53
C HIS A 152 -33.60 19.90 -12.53
N SER A 153 -34.39 18.86 -12.19
CA SER A 153 -34.10 17.92 -11.11
C SER A 153 -33.46 16.60 -11.56
N ASP A 154 -33.08 16.46 -12.83
CA ASP A 154 -32.55 15.23 -13.45
C ASP A 154 -31.01 15.18 -13.49
N GLY A 155 -30.35 16.08 -12.77
CA GLY A 155 -28.90 16.09 -12.58
C GLY A 155 -28.11 16.87 -13.63
N LEU A 156 -26.84 17.12 -13.31
CA LEU A 156 -25.92 17.92 -14.13
C LEU A 156 -25.42 17.13 -15.36
N THR A 157 -26.30 16.94 -16.34
CA THR A 157 -25.93 16.41 -17.66
C THR A 157 -25.03 17.44 -18.39
N PRO A 158 -23.76 17.12 -18.72
CA PRO A 158 -22.83 18.10 -19.29
C PRO A 158 -23.37 18.78 -20.56
N GLY A 159 -23.43 20.11 -20.54
CA GLY A 159 -23.83 20.91 -21.69
C GLY A 159 -25.33 20.92 -22.01
N LYS A 160 -26.20 20.31 -21.19
CA LYS A 160 -27.64 20.23 -21.44
C LYS A 160 -28.34 21.58 -21.26
N TYR A 161 -28.23 22.15 -20.06
CA TYR A 161 -28.84 23.42 -19.67
C TYR A 161 -27.91 24.61 -19.99
N ARG A 162 -28.39 25.84 -19.80
CA ARG A 162 -27.60 27.06 -20.14
C ARG A 162 -26.56 27.34 -19.07
N ILE A 163 -25.40 27.85 -19.49
CA ILE A 163 -24.52 28.56 -18.57
C ILE A 163 -25.10 29.97 -18.38
N LEU A 164 -25.29 30.38 -17.13
CA LEU A 164 -25.91 31.64 -16.73
C LEU A 164 -24.88 32.72 -16.43
N SER A 165 -23.74 32.36 -15.81
CA SER A 165 -22.58 33.23 -15.69
C SER A 165 -21.24 32.49 -15.71
N ILE A 166 -20.16 33.22 -15.98
CA ILE A 166 -18.77 32.75 -15.95
C ILE A 166 -17.89 33.84 -15.35
N ALA A 167 -17.06 33.48 -14.38
CA ALA A 167 -16.03 34.35 -13.83
C ALA A 167 -14.62 33.94 -14.34
N PHE A 168 -13.72 34.92 -14.41
CA PHE A 168 -12.33 34.74 -14.82
C PHE A 168 -11.39 35.66 -14.04
N LYS A 169 -10.26 35.14 -13.56
CA LYS A 169 -9.12 35.94 -13.07
C LYS A 169 -7.85 35.55 -13.80
N TYR A 170 -7.24 36.49 -14.50
CA TYR A 170 -6.02 36.27 -15.28
C TYR A 170 -5.10 37.49 -15.22
N SER A 171 -3.79 37.27 -15.24
CA SER A 171 -2.82 38.37 -15.37
C SER A 171 -2.78 38.87 -16.82
N ASP A 172 -2.66 40.19 -16.98
CA ASP A 172 -2.37 40.83 -18.27
C ASP A 172 -1.26 41.86 -18.11
N SER A 173 -0.74 42.41 -19.22
CA SER A 173 0.39 43.35 -19.21
C SER A 173 0.10 44.72 -18.56
N LYS A 174 -1.09 44.89 -17.96
CA LYS A 174 -1.50 46.08 -17.20
C LYS A 174 -1.92 45.76 -15.76
N ASN A 175 -2.17 44.49 -15.43
CA ASN A 175 -2.69 44.05 -14.14
C ASN A 175 -1.88 42.85 -13.62
N ALA A 176 -0.80 43.12 -12.89
CA ALA A 176 0.06 42.09 -12.30
C ALA A 176 -0.72 41.20 -11.30
N ASP A 177 -1.59 41.80 -10.48
CA ASP A 177 -2.37 41.11 -9.43
C ASP A 177 -3.58 40.31 -9.96
N GLY A 178 -3.70 40.16 -11.28
CA GLY A 178 -4.76 39.39 -11.94
C GLY A 178 -6.08 40.16 -12.07
N LYS A 179 -6.41 40.55 -13.29
CA LYS A 179 -7.67 41.18 -13.67
C LYS A 179 -8.84 40.21 -13.49
N MET A 180 -9.82 40.60 -12.69
CA MET A 180 -11.10 39.89 -12.52
C MET A 180 -12.12 40.34 -13.58
N VAL A 181 -12.83 39.39 -14.19
CA VAL A 181 -13.90 39.61 -15.17
C VAL A 181 -15.06 38.68 -14.86
N TRP A 182 -16.28 39.21 -14.85
CA TRP A 182 -17.51 38.42 -14.81
C TRP A 182 -18.29 38.62 -16.11
N LEU A 183 -18.97 37.55 -16.54
CA LEU A 183 -19.79 37.48 -17.74
C LEU A 183 -21.12 36.83 -17.34
N VAL A 184 -22.24 37.40 -17.76
CA VAL A 184 -23.59 36.90 -17.44
C VAL A 184 -24.49 36.99 -18.67
N THR A 185 -25.42 36.06 -18.84
CA THR A 185 -26.43 36.14 -19.90
C THR A 185 -27.42 37.28 -19.59
N LYS A 186 -27.84 38.03 -20.61
CA LYS A 186 -28.84 39.10 -20.43
C LYS A 186 -30.23 38.51 -20.18
N GLU A 187 -30.60 37.51 -20.96
CA GLU A 187 -31.91 36.88 -21.03
C GLU A 187 -31.76 35.35 -21.08
N ASP A 188 -32.86 34.61 -20.89
CA ASP A 188 -32.87 33.14 -20.94
C ASP A 188 -33.02 32.63 -22.38
N THR A 189 -32.11 33.08 -23.24
CA THR A 189 -32.10 32.86 -24.69
C THR A 189 -30.75 32.30 -25.14
N ASP A 190 -30.76 31.53 -26.24
CA ASP A 190 -29.51 30.97 -26.80
C ASP A 190 -28.62 32.11 -27.33
N GLU A 191 -29.21 33.20 -27.84
CA GLU A 191 -28.52 34.41 -28.29
C GLU A 191 -27.74 35.11 -27.16
N ALA A 192 -28.33 35.22 -25.96
CA ALA A 192 -27.68 35.84 -24.81
C ALA A 192 -26.53 34.97 -24.26
N GLU A 193 -26.68 33.64 -24.30
CA GLU A 193 -25.60 32.70 -23.97
C GLU A 193 -24.48 32.74 -25.03
N ILE A 194 -24.82 32.84 -26.32
CA ILE A 194 -23.84 32.99 -27.41
C ILE A 194 -23.03 34.27 -27.26
N GLU A 195 -23.63 35.42 -26.90
CA GLU A 195 -22.87 36.65 -26.63
C GLU A 195 -21.88 36.47 -25.46
N MET A 196 -22.34 35.86 -24.36
CA MET A 196 -21.54 35.60 -23.17
C MET A 196 -20.37 34.65 -23.47
N LEU A 197 -20.65 33.51 -24.11
CA LEU A 197 -19.67 32.51 -24.51
C LEU A 197 -18.68 33.07 -25.55
N THR A 198 -19.13 33.89 -26.49
CA THR A 198 -18.23 34.57 -27.45
C THR A 198 -17.26 35.54 -26.75
N ARG A 199 -17.63 36.09 -25.59
CA ARG A 199 -16.71 36.88 -24.73
C ARG A 199 -15.77 35.97 -23.93
N ALA A 200 -16.26 34.87 -23.36
CA ALA A 200 -15.44 33.88 -22.64
C ALA A 200 -14.36 33.25 -23.55
N ALA A 201 -14.73 32.88 -24.78
CA ALA A 201 -13.82 32.33 -25.78
C ALA A 201 -12.66 33.28 -26.13
N LYS A 202 -12.86 34.61 -26.08
CA LYS A 202 -11.78 35.58 -26.30
C LYS A 202 -10.77 35.60 -25.15
N ILE A 203 -11.20 35.32 -23.91
CA ILE A 203 -10.32 35.20 -22.74
C ILE A 203 -9.57 33.87 -22.80
N LEU A 204 -10.28 32.76 -23.01
CA LEU A 204 -9.69 31.40 -23.10
C LEU A 204 -8.62 31.29 -24.20
N ASN A 205 -8.88 31.83 -25.40
CA ASN A 205 -7.88 31.84 -26.49
C ASN A 205 -6.70 32.82 -26.27
N SER A 206 -6.65 33.56 -25.16
CA SER A 206 -5.56 34.51 -24.84
C SER A 206 -4.56 34.01 -23.78
N VAL A 207 -4.88 32.90 -23.11
CA VAL A 207 -4.07 32.27 -22.06
C VAL A 207 -3.61 30.87 -22.48
N ASP A 208 -2.64 30.32 -21.76
CA ASP A 208 -2.07 29.00 -22.02
C ASP A 208 -2.67 27.96 -21.07
N VAL A 209 -2.73 28.26 -19.78
CA VAL A 209 -3.28 27.39 -18.73
C VAL A 209 -4.57 27.96 -18.20
N VAL A 210 -5.56 27.08 -18.06
CA VAL A 210 -6.87 27.37 -17.49
C VAL A 210 -7.08 26.46 -16.28
N ILE A 211 -7.41 27.07 -15.14
CA ILE A 211 -7.56 26.41 -13.84
C ILE A 211 -9.03 26.47 -13.42
N SER A 212 -9.60 25.29 -13.18
CA SER A 212 -10.91 25.06 -12.59
C SER A 212 -10.76 24.27 -11.28
N PHE A 213 -11.81 24.24 -10.46
CA PHE A 213 -11.82 23.50 -9.20
C PHE A 213 -12.73 22.28 -9.32
N ASN A 214 -12.16 21.06 -9.39
CA ASN A 214 -12.90 19.84 -9.74
C ASN A 214 -13.52 19.86 -11.16
N GLY A 215 -13.16 20.85 -11.99
CA GLY A 215 -13.76 21.09 -13.30
C GLY A 215 -13.57 19.96 -14.32
N LYS A 216 -12.64 19.02 -14.10
CA LYS A 216 -12.59 17.77 -14.89
C LYS A 216 -13.91 16.99 -14.85
N ASN A 217 -14.66 17.10 -13.75
CA ASN A 217 -15.94 16.45 -13.53
C ASN A 217 -17.15 17.37 -13.83
N PHE A 218 -16.94 18.67 -14.07
CA PHE A 218 -18.02 19.65 -14.28
C PHE A 218 -17.68 20.72 -15.33
N ASP A 219 -16.95 21.78 -14.98
CA ASP A 219 -16.75 22.98 -15.82
C ASP A 219 -16.20 22.65 -17.21
N ASP A 220 -15.16 21.81 -17.25
CA ASP A 220 -14.38 21.51 -18.44
C ASP A 220 -15.22 20.79 -19.52
N PRO A 221 -15.94 19.68 -19.24
CA PRO A 221 -16.84 19.08 -20.22
C PRO A 221 -18.09 19.94 -20.52
N TYR A 222 -18.60 20.69 -19.55
CA TYR A 222 -19.80 21.50 -19.73
C TYR A 222 -19.55 22.70 -20.65
N ILE A 223 -18.50 23.51 -20.41
CA ILE A 223 -18.21 24.67 -21.25
C ILE A 223 -17.83 24.26 -22.69
N LYS A 224 -17.09 23.15 -22.86
CA LYS A 224 -16.76 22.58 -24.18
C LYS A 224 -18.00 22.19 -24.98
N SER A 225 -18.96 21.54 -24.34
CA SER A 225 -20.19 21.08 -25.00
C SER A 225 -21.12 22.25 -25.35
N ARG A 226 -21.20 23.32 -24.53
CA ARG A 226 -21.91 24.56 -24.93
C ARG A 226 -21.22 25.27 -26.09
N PHE A 227 -19.89 25.43 -26.09
CA PHE A 227 -19.18 26.00 -27.24
C PHE A 227 -19.40 25.18 -28.52
N MET A 228 -19.35 23.84 -28.43
CA MET A 228 -19.59 22.94 -29.57
C MET A 228 -21.02 23.03 -30.10
N ARG A 229 -22.03 23.11 -29.22
CA ARG A 229 -23.45 23.32 -29.59
C ARG A 229 -23.65 24.59 -30.42
N TYR A 230 -22.91 25.65 -30.12
CA TYR A 230 -23.03 26.97 -30.77
C TYR A 230 -21.95 27.26 -31.84
N GLY A 231 -21.07 26.31 -32.15
CA GLY A 231 -19.99 26.50 -33.13
C GLY A 231 -18.92 27.54 -32.72
N ILE A 232 -18.82 27.88 -31.43
CA ILE A 232 -17.91 28.90 -30.92
C ILE A 232 -16.48 28.32 -30.84
N ILE A 233 -15.53 28.98 -31.49
CA ILE A 233 -14.17 28.43 -31.70
C ILE A 233 -13.25 28.74 -30.51
N VAL A 234 -12.81 27.68 -29.83
CA VAL A 234 -11.74 27.70 -28.81
C VAL A 234 -10.69 26.66 -29.17
N ASP A 235 -9.42 27.06 -29.27
CA ASP A 235 -8.34 26.18 -29.72
C ASP A 235 -7.73 25.38 -28.54
N TRP A 236 -8.49 24.40 -28.05
CA TRP A 236 -8.14 23.52 -26.93
C TRP A 236 -6.81 22.75 -27.09
N ARG A 237 -6.19 22.74 -28.28
CA ARG A 237 -4.84 22.19 -28.49
C ARG A 237 -3.76 23.04 -27.83
N LYS A 238 -3.97 24.36 -27.73
CA LYS A 238 -3.08 25.35 -27.11
C LYS A 238 -3.36 25.58 -25.62
N ILE A 239 -4.54 25.17 -25.15
CA ILE A 239 -4.99 25.36 -23.77
C ILE A 239 -4.72 24.09 -22.96
N PHE A 240 -4.22 24.26 -21.74
CA PHE A 240 -3.96 23.20 -20.77
C PHE A 240 -4.88 23.35 -19.57
N LEU A 241 -5.56 22.28 -19.18
CA LEU A 241 -6.54 22.29 -18.10
C LEU A 241 -5.92 21.72 -16.83
N GLN A 242 -5.74 22.57 -15.81
CA GLN A 242 -5.05 22.23 -14.57
C GLN A 242 -6.02 22.31 -13.39
N ASP A 243 -6.58 21.17 -12.99
CA ASP A 243 -7.57 21.08 -11.91
C ASP A 243 -6.94 21.31 -10.52
N GLN A 244 -7.39 22.33 -9.80
CA GLN A 244 -6.83 22.68 -8.50
C GLN A 244 -7.27 21.73 -7.37
N CYS A 245 -8.48 21.17 -7.42
CA CYS A 245 -8.96 20.23 -6.41
C CYS A 245 -8.12 18.94 -6.44
N TRP A 246 -7.90 18.39 -7.64
CA TRP A 246 -7.07 17.20 -7.84
C TRP A 246 -5.58 17.46 -7.57
N THR A 247 -5.07 18.66 -7.89
CA THR A 247 -3.71 19.07 -7.51
C THR A 247 -3.56 19.15 -5.98
N PHE A 248 -4.52 19.76 -5.28
CA PHE A 248 -4.47 19.87 -3.82
C PHE A 248 -4.54 18.50 -3.15
N LYS A 249 -5.42 17.59 -3.60
CA LYS A 249 -5.49 16.20 -3.11
C LYS A 249 -4.17 15.43 -3.26
N LYS A 250 -3.29 15.83 -4.20
CA LYS A 250 -2.02 15.15 -4.49
C LYS A 250 -0.80 15.73 -3.74
N TYR A 251 -0.78 17.04 -3.48
CA TYR A 251 0.38 17.73 -2.90
C TYR A 251 0.11 18.42 -1.55
N GLY A 252 -1.16 18.61 -1.19
CA GLY A 252 -1.60 19.30 0.02
C GLY A 252 -1.87 18.39 1.22
N PRO A 253 -2.18 18.99 2.39
CA PRO A 253 -2.55 18.25 3.59
C PRO A 253 -3.92 17.56 3.43
N THR A 254 -4.12 16.44 4.11
CA THR A 254 -5.37 15.66 4.06
C THR A 254 -6.51 16.34 4.84
N LEU A 255 -7.31 17.16 4.16
CA LEU A 255 -8.40 17.93 4.78
C LEU A 255 -9.64 17.09 5.15
N THR A 256 -10.62 17.76 5.75
CA THR A 256 -11.96 17.22 6.05
C THR A 256 -12.93 17.38 4.89
N SER A 257 -12.75 18.34 4.00
CA SER A 257 -13.39 18.36 2.68
C SER A 257 -12.44 19.06 1.70
N HIS A 258 -12.47 18.61 0.46
CA HIS A 258 -11.75 19.18 -0.65
C HIS A 258 -12.70 19.97 -1.58
N SER A 259 -13.88 20.37 -1.10
CA SER A 259 -14.70 21.44 -1.67
C SER A 259 -13.98 22.79 -1.55
N LEU A 260 -14.20 23.69 -2.51
CA LEU A 260 -13.52 24.99 -2.56
C LEU A 260 -13.72 25.79 -1.25
N ASN A 261 -14.94 25.77 -0.71
CA ASN A 261 -15.31 26.42 0.54
C ASN A 261 -14.49 25.94 1.75
N ASN A 262 -14.20 24.63 1.83
CA ASN A 262 -13.45 24.06 2.95
C ASN A 262 -11.93 24.24 2.78
N ILE A 263 -11.42 24.09 1.55
CA ILE A 263 -10.00 24.39 1.27
C ILE A 263 -9.71 25.87 1.55
N SER A 264 -10.54 26.79 1.05
CA SER A 264 -10.34 28.23 1.27
C SER A 264 -10.45 28.62 2.74
N LYS A 265 -11.42 28.09 3.49
CA LYS A 265 -11.48 28.29 4.95
C LYS A 265 -10.22 27.77 5.65
N SER A 266 -9.77 26.56 5.32
CA SER A 266 -8.59 25.96 5.96
C SER A 266 -7.26 26.62 5.57
N VAL A 267 -7.16 27.21 4.37
CA VAL A 267 -5.91 27.80 3.84
C VAL A 267 -5.87 29.31 4.08
N LEU A 268 -6.97 30.01 3.82
CA LEU A 268 -7.06 31.48 3.82
C LEU A 268 -7.78 32.06 5.04
N GLY A 269 -8.64 31.28 5.71
CA GLY A 269 -9.52 31.77 6.78
C GLY A 269 -10.83 32.40 6.31
N ARG A 270 -11.14 32.35 5.00
CA ARG A 270 -12.37 32.87 4.38
C ARG A 270 -12.95 31.84 3.40
N GLY A 271 -14.28 31.81 3.24
CA GLY A 271 -15.01 30.81 2.44
C GLY A 271 -15.65 31.38 1.17
N LYS A 272 -16.50 30.58 0.51
CA LYS A 272 -17.44 31.08 -0.52
C LYS A 272 -18.40 32.11 0.07
N VAL A 273 -19.00 32.96 -0.77
CA VAL A 273 -20.18 33.78 -0.42
C VAL A 273 -21.35 32.87 -0.02
N ASP A 274 -22.14 33.28 0.96
CA ASP A 274 -23.34 32.56 1.40
C ASP A 274 -24.59 33.09 0.65
N HIS A 275 -25.33 32.19 -0.01
CA HIS A 275 -26.56 32.47 -0.76
C HIS A 275 -27.76 31.68 -0.20
N THR A 276 -27.69 31.33 1.09
CA THR A 276 -28.48 30.32 1.82
C THR A 276 -29.88 30.02 1.24
N GLY A 277 -30.00 28.90 0.53
CA GLY A 277 -31.28 28.35 0.07
C GLY A 277 -31.81 28.91 -1.27
N LEU A 278 -31.15 29.90 -1.87
CA LEU A 278 -31.44 30.32 -3.25
C LEU A 278 -30.78 29.39 -4.27
N ARG A 279 -31.50 29.07 -5.35
CA ARG A 279 -30.93 28.44 -6.55
C ARG A 279 -30.13 29.43 -7.40
N ILE A 280 -29.24 28.91 -8.24
CA ILE A 280 -28.48 29.71 -9.21
C ILE A 280 -29.43 30.44 -10.16
N TRP A 281 -30.50 29.78 -10.61
CA TRP A 281 -31.58 30.41 -11.36
C TRP A 281 -32.27 31.56 -10.60
N ASP A 282 -32.56 31.38 -9.30
CA ASP A 282 -33.22 32.42 -8.50
C ASP A 282 -32.32 33.65 -8.31
N MET A 283 -31.02 33.43 -8.16
CA MET A 283 -30.01 34.49 -8.12
C MET A 283 -29.90 35.19 -9.49
N TRP A 284 -29.84 34.44 -10.60
CA TRP A 284 -29.80 35.02 -11.94
C TRP A 284 -31.06 35.84 -12.30
N ASN A 285 -32.24 35.36 -11.90
CA ASN A 285 -33.50 36.01 -12.22
C ASN A 285 -33.80 37.22 -11.31
N ASN A 286 -33.49 37.12 -10.01
CA ASN A 286 -33.97 38.07 -9.00
C ASN A 286 -32.86 38.86 -8.28
N ASN A 287 -31.61 38.38 -8.25
CA ASN A 287 -30.50 39.01 -7.50
C ASN A 287 -29.13 38.80 -8.17
N ARG A 288 -28.94 39.39 -9.35
CA ARG A 288 -27.70 39.25 -10.14
C ARG A 288 -26.45 39.79 -9.45
N ALA A 289 -26.59 40.72 -8.51
CA ALA A 289 -25.46 41.23 -7.73
C ALA A 289 -24.86 40.13 -6.83
N LEU A 290 -25.71 39.31 -6.19
CA LEU A 290 -25.25 38.16 -5.40
C LEU A 290 -24.63 37.06 -6.26
N LEU A 291 -25.14 36.85 -7.49
CA LEU A 291 -24.51 35.94 -8.46
C LEU A 291 -23.14 36.44 -8.93
N GLU A 292 -22.99 37.75 -9.15
CA GLU A 292 -21.70 38.37 -9.46
C GLU A 292 -20.71 38.23 -8.30
N GLU A 293 -21.16 38.44 -7.06
CA GLU A 293 -20.31 38.32 -5.88
C GLU A 293 -19.83 36.87 -5.67
N TYR A 294 -20.76 35.90 -5.71
CA TYR A 294 -20.50 34.47 -5.51
C TYR A 294 -19.49 33.91 -6.53
N ASN A 295 -19.81 33.98 -7.83
CA ASN A 295 -18.99 33.39 -8.90
C ASN A 295 -17.63 34.11 -9.06
N ARG A 296 -17.52 35.42 -8.73
CA ARG A 296 -16.21 36.11 -8.69
C ARG A 296 -15.38 35.76 -7.46
N GLU A 297 -16.01 35.54 -6.31
CA GLU A 297 -15.30 35.13 -5.09
C GLU A 297 -14.64 33.77 -5.28
N ASP A 298 -15.35 32.77 -5.81
CA ASP A 298 -14.80 31.42 -6.04
C ASP A 298 -13.51 31.42 -6.86
N VAL A 299 -13.47 32.20 -7.94
CA VAL A 299 -12.27 32.40 -8.76
C VAL A 299 -11.15 33.13 -8.01
N GLN A 300 -11.47 34.06 -7.10
CA GLN A 300 -10.48 34.74 -6.25
C GLN A 300 -9.96 33.82 -5.13
N LEU A 301 -10.81 32.94 -4.55
CA LEU A 301 -10.40 31.92 -3.58
C LEU A 301 -9.40 30.94 -4.20
N MET A 302 -9.65 30.47 -5.42
CA MET A 302 -8.70 29.59 -6.14
C MET A 302 -7.32 30.25 -6.32
N TYR A 303 -7.31 31.52 -6.76
CA TYR A 303 -6.07 32.28 -6.95
C TYR A 303 -5.30 32.44 -5.63
N ASP A 304 -5.98 32.86 -4.56
CA ASP A 304 -5.37 33.07 -3.24
C ASP A 304 -4.83 31.75 -2.65
N ILE A 305 -5.51 30.62 -2.86
CA ILE A 305 -5.03 29.29 -2.44
C ILE A 305 -3.68 28.97 -3.10
N GLU A 306 -3.51 29.20 -4.40
CA GLU A 306 -2.21 28.98 -5.06
C GLU A 306 -1.16 29.98 -4.58
N CYS A 307 -1.50 31.26 -4.41
CA CYS A 307 -0.58 32.26 -3.88
C CYS A 307 -0.04 31.91 -2.49
N LYS A 308 -0.79 31.14 -1.69
CA LYS A 308 -0.38 30.67 -0.36
C LYS A 308 0.26 29.27 -0.34
N THR A 309 0.03 28.43 -1.34
CA THR A 309 0.48 27.01 -1.33
C THR A 309 1.49 26.64 -2.42
N GLY A 310 1.42 27.24 -3.60
CA GLY A 310 2.32 26.95 -4.73
C GLY A 310 2.20 25.54 -5.33
N PHE A 311 1.12 24.80 -5.04
CA PHE A 311 0.98 23.40 -5.48
C PHE A 311 0.78 23.24 -6.99
N LEU A 312 0.06 24.16 -7.65
CA LEU A 312 -0.07 24.16 -9.11
C LEU A 312 1.28 24.48 -9.77
N SER A 313 2.09 25.34 -9.14
CA SER A 313 3.46 25.66 -9.56
C SER A 313 4.42 24.48 -9.37
N ALA A 314 4.36 23.78 -8.24
CA ALA A 314 5.12 22.54 -8.03
C ALA A 314 4.72 21.45 -9.04
N HIS A 315 3.42 21.34 -9.39
CA HIS A 315 2.98 20.43 -10.43
C HIS A 315 3.53 20.81 -11.83
N ARG A 316 3.55 22.11 -12.18
CA ARG A 316 4.18 22.62 -13.41
C ARG A 316 5.65 22.22 -13.49
N ASP A 317 6.43 22.40 -12.42
CA ASP A 317 7.84 22.00 -12.38
C ASP A 317 8.03 20.48 -12.52
N ILE A 318 7.19 19.68 -11.83
CA ILE A 318 7.19 18.20 -11.93
C ILE A 318 6.91 17.73 -13.36
N SER A 319 5.93 18.33 -14.04
CA SER A 319 5.59 18.01 -15.42
C SER A 319 6.68 18.46 -16.39
N ALA A 320 7.31 19.62 -16.14
CA ALA A 320 8.43 20.09 -16.95
C ALA A 320 9.68 19.19 -16.85
N ILE A 321 10.07 18.77 -15.64
CA ILE A 321 11.15 17.80 -15.40
C ILE A 321 10.82 16.43 -16.01
N GLY A 322 9.54 16.06 -15.99
CA GLY A 322 9.02 14.84 -16.57
C GLY A 322 8.82 14.85 -18.09
N MET A 323 9.16 15.94 -18.80
CA MET A 323 8.86 16.12 -20.22
C MET A 323 7.39 15.83 -20.59
N CYS A 324 6.46 16.26 -19.73
CA CYS A 324 5.00 16.16 -19.92
C CYS A 324 4.36 17.55 -19.94
N SER A 325 3.18 17.66 -20.56
CA SER A 325 2.33 18.85 -20.42
C SER A 325 1.68 18.91 -19.02
N VAL A 326 1.33 20.12 -18.59
CA VAL A 326 0.82 20.44 -17.23
C VAL A 326 -0.54 19.80 -16.87
N ASP A 327 -1.26 19.27 -17.85
CA ASP A 327 -2.54 18.57 -17.66
C ASP A 327 -2.40 17.06 -17.33
N ASP A 328 -1.19 16.49 -17.47
CA ASP A 328 -0.89 15.11 -17.10
C ASP A 328 -0.57 14.98 -15.60
N LEU A 329 -1.46 14.31 -14.84
CA LEU A 329 -1.30 14.08 -13.40
C LEU A 329 -0.48 12.83 -13.03
N TYR A 330 -0.14 11.95 -13.98
CA TYR A 330 0.53 10.68 -13.71
C TYR A 330 2.05 10.86 -13.50
N VAL A 331 2.62 10.25 -12.46
CA VAL A 331 4.04 10.42 -12.11
C VAL A 331 4.92 9.34 -12.76
N SER A 332 4.44 8.10 -12.89
CA SER A 332 5.19 7.05 -13.60
C SER A 332 5.43 7.38 -15.07
N ARG A 333 4.49 8.05 -15.77
CA ARG A 333 4.69 8.56 -17.15
C ARG A 333 5.84 9.55 -17.28
N LYS A 334 6.12 10.33 -16.23
CA LYS A 334 7.20 11.33 -16.17
C LYS A 334 8.55 10.67 -15.89
N ILE A 335 8.54 9.63 -15.06
CA ILE A 335 9.71 8.77 -14.83
C ILE A 335 10.05 7.95 -16.09
N ASP A 336 9.04 7.38 -16.78
CA ASP A 336 9.17 6.70 -18.09
C ASP A 336 9.85 7.58 -19.14
N ASN A 337 9.47 8.87 -19.23
CA ASN A 337 10.13 9.85 -20.10
C ASN A 337 11.59 10.11 -19.71
N PHE A 338 11.89 10.26 -18.42
CA PHE A 338 13.24 10.54 -17.94
C PHE A 338 14.20 9.35 -18.17
N ILE A 339 13.68 8.13 -18.03
CA ILE A 339 14.39 6.87 -18.36
C ILE A 339 14.65 6.76 -19.87
N LEU A 340 13.64 7.06 -20.71
CA LEU A 340 13.83 7.12 -22.17
C LEU A 340 14.86 8.16 -22.58
N LYS A 341 14.84 9.35 -21.97
CA LYS A 341 15.80 10.41 -22.28
C LYS A 341 17.22 9.94 -21.99
N GLN A 342 17.47 9.29 -20.85
CA GLN A 342 18.78 8.71 -20.54
C GLN A 342 19.22 7.65 -21.56
N ALA A 343 18.33 6.75 -21.98
CA ALA A 343 18.66 5.74 -23.00
C ALA A 343 18.90 6.35 -24.39
N GLN A 344 18.23 7.45 -24.74
CA GLN A 344 18.47 8.18 -25.98
C GLN A 344 19.77 8.99 -25.95
N GLU A 345 20.15 9.55 -24.79
CA GLU A 345 21.48 10.16 -24.56
C GLU A 345 22.60 9.11 -24.65
N ASP A 346 22.39 7.91 -24.10
CA ASP A 346 23.36 6.82 -24.11
C ASP A 346 23.48 6.15 -25.48
N ASN A 347 22.37 5.97 -26.21
CA ASN A 347 22.27 5.38 -27.55
C ASN A 347 22.89 3.96 -27.73
N GLU A 348 23.21 3.27 -26.63
CA GLU A 348 23.76 1.90 -26.63
C GLU A 348 22.74 0.82 -26.23
N PHE A 349 21.60 1.18 -25.64
CA PHE A 349 20.57 0.25 -25.19
C PHE A 349 19.17 0.79 -25.48
N HIS A 350 18.29 -0.10 -25.92
CA HIS A 350 16.88 0.20 -26.16
C HIS A 350 16.00 -0.73 -25.33
N PHE A 351 14.93 -0.18 -24.76
CA PHE A 351 13.99 -0.95 -23.94
C PHE A 351 13.12 -1.87 -24.81
N LYS A 352 12.76 -3.05 -24.29
CA LYS A 352 11.75 -3.92 -24.93
C LYS A 352 10.44 -3.14 -25.12
N THR A 353 9.75 -3.34 -26.24
CA THR A 353 8.43 -2.72 -26.47
C THR A 353 7.48 -3.06 -25.33
N VAL A 354 6.89 -2.04 -24.70
CA VAL A 354 5.90 -2.22 -23.63
C VAL A 354 4.52 -2.51 -24.24
N GLU A 355 3.98 -3.70 -24.01
CA GLU A 355 2.61 -4.04 -24.38
C GLU A 355 1.63 -3.40 -23.38
N ARG A 356 0.63 -2.67 -23.89
CA ARG A 356 -0.32 -1.89 -23.08
C ARG A 356 -1.75 -2.26 -23.42
N ASN A 357 -2.26 -3.32 -22.81
CA ASN A 357 -3.68 -3.63 -22.83
C ASN A 357 -4.39 -2.66 -21.86
N TYR A 358 -4.97 -1.59 -22.40
CA TYR A 358 -5.69 -0.59 -21.60
C TYR A 358 -7.05 -1.10 -21.09
N ASP A 359 -7.56 -2.20 -21.66
CA ASP A 359 -8.87 -2.79 -21.37
C ASP A 359 -8.80 -4.02 -20.43
N GLU A 360 -7.61 -4.34 -19.89
CA GLU A 360 -7.40 -5.48 -18.98
C GLU A 360 -6.94 -5.01 -17.58
N GLU A 361 -7.81 -5.14 -16.57
CA GLU A 361 -7.42 -5.04 -15.14
C GLU A 361 -6.52 -6.24 -14.77
N THR A 362 -5.24 -6.16 -15.14
CA THR A 362 -4.26 -7.23 -14.95
C THR A 362 -3.41 -6.99 -13.71
N GLU A 363 -3.70 -7.75 -12.65
CA GLU A 363 -3.05 -7.72 -11.33
C GLU A 363 -1.53 -7.47 -11.40
N ASP A 364 -1.05 -6.30 -10.94
CA ASP A 364 0.38 -6.04 -10.79
C ASP A 364 1.02 -7.15 -9.93
N LYS A 365 2.17 -7.69 -10.36
CA LYS A 365 2.78 -8.82 -9.63
C LYS A 365 3.34 -8.29 -8.31
N SER A 366 2.82 -8.80 -7.20
CA SER A 366 3.40 -8.58 -5.88
C SER A 366 4.87 -9.03 -5.85
N TYR A 367 5.73 -8.13 -5.37
CA TYR A 367 7.15 -8.34 -5.11
C TYR A 367 7.39 -8.12 -3.63
N GLU A 368 8.43 -8.75 -3.07
CA GLU A 368 8.67 -8.68 -1.62
C GLU A 368 8.92 -7.23 -1.18
N GLY A 369 8.30 -6.86 -0.05
CA GLY A 369 8.49 -5.56 0.57
C GLY A 369 9.87 -5.39 1.21
N ALA A 370 10.03 -4.28 1.93
CA ALA A 370 11.22 -3.98 2.73
C ALA A 370 11.57 -5.10 3.74
N PHE A 371 12.60 -4.90 4.56
CA PHE A 371 12.74 -5.59 5.85
C PHE A 371 12.63 -4.56 6.99
N VAL A 372 11.96 -4.83 8.13
CA VAL A 372 11.34 -6.13 8.48
C VAL A 372 11.09 -6.41 9.99
N PHE A 373 10.96 -5.40 10.88
CA PHE A 373 10.90 -5.59 12.35
C PHE A 373 9.73 -4.87 13.13
N PRO A 374 9.48 -5.16 14.44
CA PRO A 374 8.32 -4.75 15.26
C PRO A 374 8.45 -3.49 16.16
N ALA A 375 8.35 -3.67 17.49
CA ALA A 375 8.61 -2.76 18.60
C ALA A 375 8.89 -3.59 19.87
N VAL A 376 9.84 -3.16 20.70
CA VAL A 376 9.86 -3.50 22.13
C VAL A 376 8.97 -2.49 22.86
N VAL A 377 7.87 -2.99 23.41
CA VAL A 377 6.84 -2.22 24.11
C VAL A 377 7.38 -1.71 25.45
N GLY A 378 6.97 -0.51 25.86
CA GLY A 378 7.41 0.13 27.11
C GLY A 378 8.06 1.50 26.92
N LYS A 379 8.45 2.12 28.06
CA LYS A 379 9.14 3.41 28.13
C LYS A 379 10.65 3.21 28.14
N HIS A 380 11.31 3.69 27.10
CA HIS A 380 12.76 3.64 26.87
C HIS A 380 13.39 5.03 27.03
N ARG A 381 14.70 5.09 27.29
CA ARG A 381 15.48 6.34 27.35
C ARG A 381 16.62 6.35 26.34
N ASN A 382 16.98 7.54 25.86
CA ASN A 382 18.09 7.80 24.92
C ASN A 382 18.02 6.92 23.66
N VAL A 383 16.83 6.80 23.07
CA VAL A 383 16.59 6.06 21.83
C VAL A 383 17.12 6.87 20.65
N ARG A 384 17.79 6.19 19.72
CA ARG A 384 18.46 6.79 18.55
C ARG A 384 17.99 6.07 17.29
N VAL A 385 17.18 6.73 16.48
CA VAL A 385 16.70 6.22 15.19
C VAL A 385 17.77 6.49 14.15
N VAL A 386 18.23 5.42 13.52
CA VAL A 386 19.30 5.47 12.52
C VAL A 386 18.76 4.81 11.24
N ASP A 387 18.63 5.60 10.18
CA ASP A 387 18.01 5.17 8.92
C ASP A 387 19.02 5.21 7.77
N PHE A 388 18.74 4.48 6.68
CA PHE A 388 19.56 4.50 5.49
C PHE A 388 19.27 5.74 4.64
N SER A 389 20.32 6.45 4.23
CA SER A 389 20.22 7.59 3.33
C SER A 389 19.62 7.18 1.99
N SER A 390 18.30 7.29 1.81
CA SER A 390 17.61 6.93 0.55
C SER A 390 18.00 5.52 0.05
N LEU A 391 17.70 4.49 0.86
CA LEU A 391 18.20 3.11 0.69
C LEU A 391 18.15 2.60 -0.75
N TYR A 392 16.98 2.52 -1.38
CA TYR A 392 16.82 1.92 -2.70
C TYR A 392 17.58 2.67 -3.82
N PRO A 393 17.51 4.01 -3.94
CA PRO A 393 18.43 4.79 -4.77
C PRO A 393 19.92 4.44 -4.59
N ASN A 394 20.38 4.21 -3.36
CA ASN A 394 21.79 3.89 -3.10
C ASN A 394 22.14 2.41 -3.30
N VAL A 395 21.18 1.50 -3.16
CA VAL A 395 21.30 0.10 -3.60
C VAL A 395 21.45 0.04 -5.13
N ILE A 396 20.58 0.76 -5.87
CA ILE A 396 20.65 0.86 -7.34
C ILE A 396 22.04 1.31 -7.79
N ASN A 397 22.56 2.39 -7.21
CA ASN A 397 23.89 2.93 -7.54
C ASN A 397 25.03 1.98 -7.13
N THR A 398 25.00 1.40 -5.92
CA THR A 398 26.09 0.55 -5.38
C THR A 398 26.21 -0.78 -6.11
N PHE A 399 25.10 -1.36 -6.54
CA PHE A 399 25.07 -2.66 -7.24
C PHE A 399 24.89 -2.50 -8.76
N ASN A 400 24.92 -1.26 -9.26
CA ASN A 400 24.72 -0.90 -10.67
C ASN A 400 23.45 -1.52 -11.29
N ILE A 401 22.38 -1.66 -10.50
CA ILE A 401 21.18 -2.43 -10.87
C ILE A 401 20.38 -1.71 -11.95
N SER A 402 20.31 -2.28 -13.16
CA SER A 402 19.64 -1.68 -14.31
C SER A 402 19.28 -2.73 -15.38
N PRO A 403 18.24 -2.54 -16.22
CA PRO A 403 17.87 -3.49 -17.28
C PRO A 403 18.93 -3.69 -18.38
N ASP A 404 19.81 -2.71 -18.54
CA ASP A 404 20.93 -2.71 -19.48
C ASP A 404 22.20 -3.36 -18.91
N THR A 405 22.35 -3.42 -17.58
CA THR A 405 23.49 -4.04 -16.89
C THR A 405 23.18 -5.45 -16.39
N PHE A 406 21.91 -5.87 -16.33
CA PHE A 406 21.51 -7.22 -15.94
C PHE A 406 22.14 -8.28 -16.87
N ILE A 407 22.71 -9.33 -16.29
CA ILE A 407 23.38 -10.43 -17.00
C ILE A 407 22.46 -11.65 -16.97
N GLU A 408 21.99 -12.09 -18.14
CA GLU A 408 21.17 -13.30 -18.29
C GLU A 408 22.02 -14.58 -18.10
N ALA A 409 21.42 -15.76 -18.27
CA ALA A 409 22.13 -17.03 -18.06
C ALA A 409 23.25 -17.28 -19.11
N ASP A 410 22.99 -16.92 -20.36
CA ASP A 410 23.83 -17.25 -21.53
C ASP A 410 24.89 -16.18 -21.87
N ASP A 411 24.96 -15.09 -21.09
CA ASP A 411 25.89 -13.99 -21.31
C ASP A 411 27.31 -14.33 -20.81
N ASP A 412 28.26 -14.44 -21.74
CA ASP A 412 29.69 -14.60 -21.45
C ASP A 412 30.31 -13.24 -21.03
N VAL A 413 30.42 -13.04 -19.71
CA VAL A 413 31.00 -11.85 -19.09
C VAL A 413 32.08 -12.29 -18.09
N PRO A 414 33.32 -11.77 -18.17
CA PRO A 414 34.38 -12.10 -17.22
C PRO A 414 34.00 -11.75 -15.77
N ASP A 415 34.25 -12.66 -14.81
CA ASP A 415 33.89 -12.50 -13.39
C ASP A 415 34.35 -11.16 -12.77
N ASN A 416 35.51 -10.64 -13.19
CA ASN A 416 36.03 -9.37 -12.70
C ASN A 416 35.20 -8.14 -13.14
N MET A 417 34.25 -8.31 -14.07
CA MET A 417 33.29 -7.30 -14.54
C MET A 417 31.87 -7.51 -13.95
N ILE A 418 31.69 -8.48 -13.05
CA ILE A 418 30.38 -8.83 -12.46
C ILE A 418 30.27 -8.35 -11.01
N ILE A 419 29.19 -7.64 -10.71
CA ILE A 419 28.60 -7.50 -9.36
C ILE A 419 27.54 -8.59 -9.19
N THR A 420 27.52 -9.24 -8.03
CA THR A 420 26.49 -10.22 -7.68
C THR A 420 25.71 -9.73 -6.46
N THR A 421 24.40 -9.62 -6.55
CA THR A 421 23.54 -9.22 -5.42
C THR A 421 23.39 -10.35 -4.39
N PRO A 422 22.92 -10.07 -3.16
CA PRO A 422 22.46 -11.09 -2.20
C PRO A 422 21.42 -12.08 -2.77
N THR A 423 20.68 -11.69 -3.81
CA THR A 423 19.71 -12.54 -4.54
C THR A 423 20.33 -13.41 -5.64
N ARG A 424 21.65 -13.36 -5.83
CA ARG A 424 22.42 -14.02 -6.90
C ARG A 424 22.17 -13.47 -8.31
N HIS A 425 21.32 -12.46 -8.48
CA HIS A 425 21.21 -11.73 -9.75
C HIS A 425 22.53 -11.01 -10.05
N ARG A 426 22.96 -11.10 -11.31
CA ARG A 426 24.27 -10.64 -11.77
C ARG A 426 24.12 -9.35 -12.57
N TYR A 427 25.00 -8.38 -12.32
CA TYR A 427 25.02 -7.09 -13.00
C TYR A 427 26.44 -6.74 -13.47
N ARG A 428 26.56 -6.17 -14.66
CA ARG A 428 27.82 -5.64 -15.20
C ARG A 428 28.28 -4.43 -14.39
N LYS A 429 29.60 -4.21 -14.33
CA LYS A 429 30.20 -3.01 -13.73
C LYS A 429 31.23 -2.30 -14.64
N ASP A 430 31.47 -2.83 -15.83
CA ASP A 430 32.35 -2.22 -16.83
C ASP A 430 31.76 -0.95 -17.49
N PHE A 431 30.46 -0.72 -17.34
CA PHE A 431 29.79 0.55 -17.61
C PHE A 431 28.69 0.84 -16.57
N ILE A 432 28.31 2.11 -16.40
CA ILE A 432 27.24 2.53 -15.49
C ILE A 432 25.87 2.36 -16.17
N GLY A 433 24.90 1.74 -15.50
CA GLY A 433 23.57 1.48 -16.05
C GLY A 433 22.65 2.70 -16.13
N ILE A 434 21.60 2.62 -16.95
CA ILE A 434 20.59 3.67 -17.13
C ILE A 434 19.91 4.10 -15.82
N LEU A 435 19.43 3.16 -14.99
CA LEU A 435 18.73 3.52 -13.74
C LEU A 435 19.67 4.22 -12.74
N PRO A 436 20.92 3.74 -12.49
CA PRO A 436 21.92 4.51 -11.74
C PRO A 436 22.15 5.93 -12.29
N LYS A 437 22.34 6.10 -13.61
CA LYS A 437 22.52 7.44 -14.23
C LYS A 437 21.32 8.36 -13.94
N VAL A 438 20.10 7.85 -14.06
CA VAL A 438 18.86 8.59 -13.75
C VAL A 438 18.81 9.00 -12.28
N VAL A 439 19.03 8.06 -11.36
CA VAL A 439 19.05 8.31 -9.90
C VAL A 439 20.12 9.35 -9.54
N MET A 440 21.32 9.23 -10.11
CA MET A 440 22.42 10.19 -9.92
C MET A 440 22.06 11.58 -10.43
N LYS A 441 21.46 11.72 -11.63
CA LYS A 441 21.00 13.02 -12.18
C LYS A 441 20.00 13.70 -11.24
N LEU A 442 19.01 12.97 -10.74
CA LEU A 442 17.99 13.50 -9.82
C LEU A 442 18.63 13.94 -8.48
N ALA A 443 19.54 13.15 -7.93
CA ALA A 443 20.26 13.48 -6.70
C ALA A 443 21.17 14.71 -6.86
N GLN A 444 21.91 14.79 -7.97
CA GLN A 444 22.77 15.94 -8.31
C GLN A 444 21.97 17.23 -8.48
N LYS A 445 20.85 17.20 -9.21
CA LYS A 445 19.95 18.36 -9.34
C LYS A 445 19.40 18.80 -7.98
N ARG A 446 18.94 17.86 -7.14
CA ARG A 446 18.51 18.19 -5.77
C ARG A 446 19.61 18.87 -4.95
N LYS A 447 20.86 18.39 -5.02
CA LYS A 447 22.02 18.98 -4.35
C LYS A 447 22.28 20.40 -4.85
N TYR A 448 22.30 20.61 -6.16
CA TYR A 448 22.46 21.93 -6.79
C TYR A 448 21.40 22.94 -6.32
N TYR A 449 20.12 22.58 -6.31
CA TYR A 449 19.07 23.49 -5.83
C TYR A 449 19.18 23.78 -4.33
N LYS A 450 19.61 22.81 -3.49
CA LYS A 450 19.94 23.08 -2.08
C LYS A 450 21.12 24.04 -1.91
N GLU A 451 22.17 23.90 -2.71
CA GLU A 451 23.37 24.77 -2.68
C GLU A 451 23.10 26.20 -3.15
N LEU A 452 22.14 26.39 -4.06
CA LEU A 452 21.61 27.72 -4.39
C LEU A 452 20.74 28.25 -3.24
N MET A 453 19.77 27.46 -2.76
CA MET A 453 18.85 27.86 -1.68
C MET A 453 19.59 28.34 -0.42
N SER A 454 20.73 27.72 -0.08
CA SER A 454 21.57 28.13 1.06
C SER A 454 22.30 29.48 0.90
N LYS A 455 22.20 30.13 -0.26
CA LYS A 455 22.78 31.46 -0.55
C LYS A 455 21.73 32.56 -0.54
N GLU A 456 20.45 32.20 -0.69
CA GLU A 456 19.34 33.15 -0.71
C GLU A 456 18.80 33.41 0.71
N THR A 457 18.27 34.62 0.93
CA THR A 457 17.65 34.99 2.20
C THR A 457 16.40 34.13 2.48
N PRO A 458 16.32 33.41 3.61
CA PRO A 458 15.15 32.58 3.95
C PRO A 458 13.83 33.34 3.82
N GLY A 459 12.91 32.80 3.03
CA GLY A 459 11.59 33.39 2.77
C GLY A 459 11.51 34.42 1.62
N SER A 460 12.62 34.75 0.95
CA SER A 460 12.58 35.51 -0.31
C SER A 460 11.84 34.74 -1.42
N MET A 461 11.54 35.40 -2.55
CA MET A 461 10.89 34.74 -3.68
C MET A 461 11.83 33.67 -4.28
N GLU A 462 13.11 34.01 -4.39
CA GLU A 462 14.20 33.18 -4.89
C GLU A 462 14.38 31.95 -4.00
N HIS A 463 14.46 32.14 -2.67
CA HIS A 463 14.51 31.04 -1.72
C HIS A 463 13.30 30.10 -1.86
N LYS A 464 12.08 30.64 -1.92
CA LYS A 464 10.84 29.84 -2.08
C LYS A 464 10.81 29.05 -3.39
N VAL A 465 11.29 29.62 -4.49
CA VAL A 465 11.42 28.92 -5.77
C VAL A 465 12.46 27.78 -5.67
N LEU A 466 13.63 28.03 -5.09
CA LEU A 466 14.69 27.02 -4.95
C LEU A 466 14.29 25.90 -3.96
N GLU A 467 13.56 26.24 -2.91
CA GLU A 467 12.94 25.32 -1.95
C GLU A 467 11.93 24.38 -2.63
N ARG A 468 11.04 24.95 -3.46
CA ARG A 468 10.07 24.21 -4.30
C ARG A 468 10.79 23.28 -5.28
N MET A 469 11.89 23.72 -5.89
CA MET A 469 12.70 22.91 -6.80
C MET A 469 13.40 21.74 -6.08
N GLN A 470 14.08 21.96 -4.95
CA GLN A 470 14.72 20.84 -4.23
C GLN A 470 13.70 19.86 -3.64
N TYR A 471 12.50 20.32 -3.28
CA TYR A 471 11.38 19.46 -2.87
C TYR A 471 10.89 18.62 -4.05
N THR A 472 10.72 19.23 -5.23
CA THR A 472 10.32 18.55 -6.47
C THR A 472 11.27 17.41 -6.83
N TYR A 473 12.59 17.64 -6.82
CA TYR A 473 13.56 16.56 -7.05
C TYR A 473 13.60 15.51 -5.92
N LYS A 474 13.30 15.89 -4.66
CA LYS A 474 13.13 14.91 -3.55
C LYS A 474 11.94 13.98 -3.84
N TYR A 475 10.79 14.55 -4.20
CA TYR A 475 9.57 13.81 -4.52
C TYR A 475 9.78 12.84 -5.69
N PHE A 476 10.34 13.34 -6.80
CA PHE A 476 10.60 12.55 -8.02
C PHE A 476 11.53 11.35 -7.74
N GLY A 477 12.58 11.55 -6.94
CA GLY A 477 13.50 10.49 -6.53
C GLY A 477 12.89 9.44 -5.58
N LEU A 478 11.89 9.82 -4.78
CA LEU A 478 11.14 8.88 -3.93
C LEU A 478 10.14 8.06 -4.76
N SER A 479 9.43 8.69 -5.70
CA SER A 479 8.53 8.00 -6.61
C SER A 479 9.24 7.02 -7.55
N PHE A 480 10.51 7.27 -7.89
CA PHE A 480 11.29 6.44 -8.81
C PHE A 480 11.27 4.94 -8.46
N TYR A 481 11.50 4.59 -7.20
CA TYR A 481 11.47 3.18 -6.74
C TYR A 481 10.08 2.55 -6.90
N GLY A 482 9.02 3.23 -6.46
CA GLY A 482 7.65 2.71 -6.58
C GLY A 482 7.28 2.41 -8.04
N CYS A 483 7.68 3.32 -8.95
CA CYS A 483 7.45 3.15 -10.38
C CYS A 483 8.30 2.04 -11.02
N MET A 484 9.32 1.47 -10.36
CA MET A 484 10.01 0.25 -10.86
C MET A 484 9.15 -1.00 -10.68
N GLY A 485 8.18 -0.98 -9.77
CA GLY A 485 7.25 -2.08 -9.50
C GLY A 485 5.97 -2.07 -10.34
N GLU A 486 5.68 -0.99 -11.08
CA GLU A 486 4.52 -0.88 -11.97
C GLU A 486 4.80 -1.62 -13.30
N ARG A 487 3.97 -2.63 -13.68
CA ARG A 487 4.09 -3.36 -14.97
C ARG A 487 4.18 -2.43 -16.19
N HIS A 488 3.58 -1.25 -16.09
CA HIS A 488 3.46 -0.25 -17.16
C HIS A 488 4.72 0.57 -17.42
N ASN A 489 5.76 0.47 -16.58
CA ASN A 489 7.04 1.15 -16.76
C ASN A 489 7.99 0.29 -17.61
N ARG A 490 8.69 0.87 -18.59
CA ARG A 490 9.66 0.13 -19.42
C ARG A 490 10.88 -0.42 -18.69
N ALA A 491 11.15 0.08 -17.48
CA ALA A 491 12.20 -0.45 -16.60
C ALA A 491 11.71 -1.62 -15.70
N TYR A 492 10.45 -2.03 -15.81
CA TYR A 492 9.88 -3.11 -15.02
C TYR A 492 10.52 -4.47 -15.35
N ASP A 493 11.22 -5.03 -14.36
CA ASP A 493 11.57 -6.44 -14.29
C ASP A 493 11.45 -6.88 -12.81
N PRO A 494 10.65 -7.92 -12.49
CA PRO A 494 10.55 -8.43 -11.12
C PRO A 494 11.90 -8.79 -10.49
N ARG A 495 12.89 -9.23 -11.28
CA ARG A 495 14.25 -9.56 -10.83
C ARG A 495 15.02 -8.32 -10.38
N ILE A 496 14.74 -7.18 -11.01
CA ILE A 496 15.34 -5.88 -10.66
C ILE A 496 14.69 -5.33 -9.38
N ALA A 497 13.35 -5.37 -9.27
CA ALA A 497 12.65 -5.01 -8.04
C ALA A 497 13.12 -5.88 -6.84
N GLU A 498 13.13 -7.20 -7.02
CA GLU A 498 13.64 -8.19 -6.05
C GLU A 498 15.11 -7.93 -5.68
N SER A 499 15.97 -7.64 -6.65
CA SER A 499 17.37 -7.24 -6.41
C SER A 499 17.49 -5.99 -5.55
N ILE A 500 16.72 -4.94 -5.85
CA ILE A 500 16.77 -3.69 -5.09
C ILE A 500 16.31 -3.91 -3.65
N THR A 501 15.17 -4.58 -3.48
CA THR A 501 14.55 -4.70 -2.15
C THR A 501 15.32 -5.67 -1.25
N LEU A 502 15.65 -6.87 -1.73
CA LEU A 502 16.36 -7.88 -0.93
C LEU A 502 17.83 -7.52 -0.67
N THR A 503 18.45 -6.71 -1.55
CA THR A 503 19.74 -6.08 -1.21
C THR A 503 19.59 -5.06 -0.09
N GLY A 504 18.54 -4.22 -0.12
CA GLY A 504 18.19 -3.34 0.99
C GLY A 504 18.00 -4.11 2.31
N GLN A 505 17.19 -5.18 2.28
CA GLN A 505 16.98 -6.07 3.42
C GLN A 505 18.30 -6.61 4.00
N TYR A 506 19.22 -7.03 3.13
CA TYR A 506 20.51 -7.58 3.55
C TYR A 506 21.31 -6.57 4.39
N PHE A 507 21.39 -5.31 3.97
CA PHE A 507 22.13 -4.29 4.74
C PHE A 507 21.44 -3.99 6.08
N THR A 508 20.11 -3.85 6.13
CA THR A 508 19.37 -3.64 7.39
C THR A 508 19.63 -4.78 8.39
N LYS A 509 19.52 -6.05 7.95
CA LYS A 509 19.78 -7.24 8.77
C LYS A 509 21.22 -7.28 9.31
N ASN A 510 22.21 -6.89 8.51
CA ASN A 510 23.62 -6.88 8.93
C ASN A 510 23.95 -5.69 9.85
N CYS A 511 23.31 -4.53 9.67
CA CYS A 511 23.48 -3.37 10.54
C CYS A 511 22.88 -3.58 11.93
N ALA A 512 21.69 -4.20 12.04
CA ALA A 512 21.13 -4.63 13.33
C ALA A 512 22.12 -5.54 14.07
N LYS A 513 22.53 -6.64 13.42
CA LYS A 513 23.46 -7.62 13.98
C LYS A 513 24.79 -6.99 14.41
N TYR A 514 25.29 -5.99 13.70
CA TYR A 514 26.50 -5.28 14.10
C TYR A 514 26.31 -4.44 15.38
N ALA A 515 25.17 -3.74 15.51
CA ALA A 515 24.84 -2.99 16.71
C ALA A 515 24.69 -3.93 17.92
N GLU A 516 23.96 -5.03 17.76
CA GLU A 516 23.75 -6.06 18.80
C GLU A 516 25.09 -6.67 19.27
N ASN A 517 25.97 -7.06 18.33
CA ASN A 517 27.32 -7.54 18.65
C ASN A 517 28.22 -6.47 19.34
N ASN A 518 27.94 -5.17 19.14
CA ASN A 518 28.60 -4.07 19.85
C ASN A 518 27.91 -3.74 21.19
N LYS A 519 26.98 -4.58 21.67
CA LYS A 519 26.16 -4.41 22.89
C LYS A 519 25.26 -3.18 22.86
N ILE A 520 24.72 -2.85 21.69
CA ILE A 520 23.75 -1.78 21.48
C ILE A 520 22.40 -2.43 21.12
N PRO A 521 21.43 -2.48 22.04
CA PRO A 521 20.14 -3.12 21.77
C PRO A 521 19.38 -2.44 20.64
N VAL A 522 18.81 -3.26 19.77
CA VAL A 522 17.88 -2.84 18.70
C VAL A 522 16.47 -3.18 19.16
N ILE A 523 15.61 -2.18 19.41
CA ILE A 523 14.27 -2.41 20.00
C ILE A 523 13.20 -2.88 18.99
N TYR A 524 13.63 -3.73 18.06
CA TYR A 524 12.96 -4.13 16.83
C TYR A 524 13.45 -5.56 16.44
N GLY A 525 12.76 -6.64 16.82
CA GLY A 525 12.82 -7.96 16.14
C GLY A 525 11.60 -8.87 16.41
N ASP A 526 11.01 -9.51 15.39
CA ASP A 526 9.56 -9.86 15.25
C ASP A 526 9.01 -11.14 15.96
N SER A 527 7.67 -11.39 15.91
CA SER A 527 6.97 -12.28 16.89
C SER A 527 5.57 -12.89 16.50
N ILE A 528 5.20 -14.08 17.02
CA ILE A 528 3.88 -14.82 17.08
C ILE A 528 3.78 -15.71 18.35
N THR A 529 2.65 -16.29 18.79
CA THR A 529 2.61 -17.10 20.06
C THR A 529 2.97 -18.59 19.94
N LYS A 530 3.23 -19.24 21.09
CA LYS A 530 3.82 -20.61 21.18
C LYS A 530 2.88 -21.78 20.86
N GLU A 531 1.61 -21.73 21.25
CA GLU A 531 0.64 -22.83 21.10
C GLU A 531 -0.07 -22.81 19.76
N ARG A 532 0.24 -21.83 18.91
CA ARG A 532 -0.09 -21.91 17.48
C ARG A 532 0.55 -23.16 16.92
N ASN A 533 -0.08 -23.77 15.93
CA ASN A 533 0.51 -24.88 15.20
C ASN A 533 0.93 -24.45 13.80
N THR A 534 2.07 -24.94 13.34
CA THR A 534 2.46 -24.87 11.93
C THR A 534 2.61 -26.27 11.36
N VAL A 535 2.41 -26.40 10.06
CA VAL A 535 2.55 -27.67 9.37
C VAL A 535 4.00 -27.82 8.93
N ILE A 536 4.64 -28.92 9.31
CA ILE A 536 6.01 -29.26 8.95
C ILE A 536 6.08 -30.60 8.20
N MET A 537 7.21 -30.85 7.57
CA MET A 537 7.60 -32.16 7.05
C MET A 537 9.00 -32.51 7.53
N ILE A 538 9.18 -33.78 7.90
CA ILE A 538 10.46 -34.43 8.22
C ILE A 538 10.44 -35.79 7.52
N ASP A 539 11.48 -36.10 6.75
CA ASP A 539 11.67 -37.41 6.09
C ASP A 539 10.41 -37.94 5.35
N ASP A 540 9.78 -37.08 4.54
CA ASP A 540 8.51 -37.26 3.81
C ASP A 540 7.22 -37.44 4.65
N GLU A 541 7.31 -37.62 5.98
CA GLU A 541 6.16 -37.58 6.88
C GLU A 541 5.69 -36.14 7.17
N ILE A 542 4.38 -35.93 7.14
CA ILE A 542 3.78 -34.64 7.52
C ILE A 542 3.50 -34.65 9.02
N SER A 543 3.86 -33.57 9.72
CA SER A 543 3.55 -33.37 11.13
C SER A 543 2.99 -31.97 11.37
N ILE A 544 2.15 -31.84 12.39
CA ILE A 544 1.61 -30.56 12.84
C ILE A 544 2.05 -30.36 14.29
N VAL A 545 2.84 -29.31 14.50
CA VAL A 545 3.57 -29.07 15.75
C VAL A 545 3.36 -27.65 16.23
N SER A 546 3.40 -27.44 17.54
CA SER A 546 3.38 -26.08 18.08
C SER A 546 4.75 -25.41 17.93
N PHE A 547 4.83 -24.08 18.03
CA PHE A 547 6.13 -23.39 17.95
C PHE A 547 7.02 -23.70 19.16
N GLU A 548 6.44 -24.03 20.33
CA GLU A 548 7.18 -24.57 21.47
C GLU A 548 7.82 -25.93 21.13
N ASP A 549 7.06 -26.84 20.51
CA ASP A 549 7.57 -28.18 20.16
C ASP A 549 8.58 -28.12 19.01
N LEU A 550 8.30 -27.31 17.99
CA LEU A 550 9.21 -27.04 16.87
C LEU A 550 10.53 -26.43 17.36
N TYR A 551 10.50 -25.59 18.39
CA TYR A 551 11.70 -25.12 19.06
C TYR A 551 12.36 -26.21 19.92
N ALA A 552 11.57 -27.05 20.61
CA ALA A 552 12.09 -28.19 21.38
C ALA A 552 12.81 -29.22 20.48
N MET A 553 12.43 -29.34 19.21
CA MET A 553 13.11 -30.17 18.20
C MET A 553 14.45 -29.60 17.72
N THR A 554 14.87 -28.39 18.14
CA THR A 554 16.13 -27.77 17.69
C THR A 554 17.36 -28.36 18.40
N ASN A 555 18.28 -28.89 17.60
CA ASN A 555 19.56 -29.49 18.02
C ASN A 555 20.55 -28.44 18.56
N TYR A 556 20.65 -27.28 17.90
CA TYR A 556 21.63 -26.24 18.22
C TYR A 556 20.94 -24.96 18.70
N ARG A 557 21.11 -24.63 19.97
CA ARG A 557 20.51 -23.43 20.59
C ARG A 557 21.58 -22.41 20.97
N SER A 558 21.29 -21.14 20.69
CA SER A 558 22.15 -19.98 20.99
C SER A 558 21.30 -18.86 21.56
N VAL A 559 21.67 -18.34 22.74
CA VAL A 559 20.99 -17.19 23.37
C VAL A 559 21.66 -15.90 22.92
N ASP A 560 20.85 -14.93 22.49
CA ASP A 560 21.27 -13.60 22.01
C ASP A 560 20.40 -12.53 22.70
N GLY A 561 20.91 -11.96 23.79
CA GLY A 561 20.12 -11.12 24.70
C GLY A 561 19.01 -11.92 25.40
N GLU A 562 17.77 -11.44 25.30
CA GLU A 562 16.57 -12.13 25.82
C GLU A 562 15.94 -13.10 24.79
N LYS A 563 16.58 -13.28 23.62
CA LYS A 563 16.13 -14.21 22.58
C LYS A 563 16.89 -15.52 22.64
N GLU A 564 16.18 -16.63 22.63
CA GLU A 564 16.76 -17.93 22.34
C GLU A 564 16.56 -18.26 20.85
N ILE A 565 17.62 -18.72 20.16
CA ILE A 565 17.59 -19.06 18.74
C ILE A 565 17.99 -20.53 18.56
N GLY A 566 17.05 -21.34 18.08
CA GLY A 566 17.23 -22.76 17.81
C GLY A 566 17.38 -23.05 16.31
N ARG A 567 18.21 -24.04 15.98
CA ARG A 567 18.45 -24.55 14.62
C ARG A 567 18.45 -26.08 14.61
N PHE A 568 18.04 -26.65 13.49
CA PHE A 568 18.00 -28.09 13.27
C PHE A 568 19.30 -28.61 12.67
N GLU A 569 19.58 -29.88 12.92
CA GLU A 569 20.69 -30.64 12.33
C GLU A 569 20.26 -31.33 11.02
N ILE A 570 19.00 -31.75 10.95
CA ILE A 570 18.33 -32.28 9.75
C ILE A 570 17.36 -31.22 9.21
N PRO A 571 17.23 -31.00 7.89
CA PRO A 571 16.35 -29.97 7.33
C PRO A 571 14.86 -30.26 7.57
N ILE A 572 14.27 -29.63 8.59
CA ILE A 572 12.80 -29.56 8.73
C ILE A 572 12.25 -28.56 7.71
N LEU A 573 11.22 -28.96 6.96
CA LEU A 573 10.50 -28.08 6.06
C LEU A 573 9.23 -27.56 6.75
N VAL A 574 8.88 -26.29 6.54
CA VAL A 574 7.56 -25.72 6.88
C VAL A 574 6.70 -25.60 5.63
N LEU A 575 5.39 -25.76 5.79
CA LEU A 575 4.42 -25.46 4.74
C LEU A 575 4.35 -23.95 4.51
N SER A 576 4.41 -23.58 3.23
CA SER A 576 4.45 -22.22 2.73
C SER A 576 3.57 -22.11 1.49
N TYR A 577 3.25 -20.90 1.03
CA TYR A 577 2.44 -20.73 -0.18
C TYR A 577 3.17 -19.99 -1.29
N ASN A 578 3.11 -20.57 -2.50
CA ASN A 578 3.70 -19.98 -3.69
C ASN A 578 2.62 -19.39 -4.58
N PHE A 579 2.26 -18.13 -4.33
CA PHE A 579 1.32 -17.37 -5.16
C PHE A 579 1.69 -17.38 -6.65
N LYS A 580 2.98 -17.41 -7.00
CA LYS A 580 3.47 -17.48 -8.40
C LYS A 580 3.14 -18.83 -9.08
N LYS A 581 2.90 -19.90 -8.32
CA LYS A 581 2.52 -21.24 -8.78
C LYS A 581 1.08 -21.64 -8.42
N ASN A 582 0.34 -20.76 -7.72
CA ASN A 582 -0.99 -21.00 -7.15
C ASN A 582 -1.13 -22.33 -6.37
N GLN A 583 -0.10 -22.68 -5.58
CA GLN A 583 -0.05 -23.94 -4.81
C GLN A 583 0.74 -23.78 -3.50
N SER A 584 0.46 -24.66 -2.54
CA SER A 584 1.34 -24.90 -1.39
C SER A 584 2.69 -25.45 -1.83
N GLU A 585 3.77 -25.07 -1.14
CA GLU A 585 5.09 -25.70 -1.26
C GLU A 585 5.77 -25.82 0.10
N TRP A 586 6.76 -26.69 0.20
CA TRP A 586 7.51 -26.93 1.43
C TRP A 586 8.86 -26.20 1.38
N LYS A 587 9.23 -25.51 2.46
CA LYS A 587 10.42 -24.64 2.54
C LYS A 587 11.27 -24.93 3.78
N PRO A 588 12.61 -25.05 3.66
CA PRO A 588 13.48 -25.22 4.83
C PRO A 588 13.32 -24.13 5.88
N ILE A 589 13.28 -24.55 7.15
CA ILE A 589 13.33 -23.65 8.31
C ILE A 589 14.78 -23.37 8.66
N LYS A 590 15.20 -22.10 8.61
CA LYS A 590 16.59 -21.67 8.87
C LYS A 590 16.89 -21.52 10.36
N CYS A 591 15.90 -21.06 11.12
CA CYS A 591 15.91 -21.06 12.59
C CYS A 591 14.52 -20.77 13.15
N VAL A 592 14.29 -21.25 14.37
CA VAL A 592 13.20 -20.83 15.24
C VAL A 592 13.77 -19.86 16.27
N ILE A 593 13.16 -18.70 16.44
CA ILE A 593 13.58 -17.67 17.41
C ILE A 593 12.48 -17.54 18.46
N ARG A 594 12.80 -17.40 19.76
CA ARG A 594 11.81 -17.12 20.82
C ARG A 594 12.27 -16.07 21.83
N HIS A 595 11.32 -15.33 22.40
CA HIS A 595 11.49 -14.34 23.49
C HIS A 595 10.15 -14.15 24.21
N LYS A 596 10.12 -13.67 25.46
CA LYS A 596 8.84 -13.33 26.11
C LYS A 596 8.18 -12.11 25.47
N THR A 597 6.84 -12.10 25.43
CA THR A 597 6.06 -10.94 24.95
C THR A 597 5.46 -10.14 26.08
N ASN A 598 5.45 -8.81 25.91
CA ASN A 598 4.59 -7.88 26.66
C ASN A 598 3.56 -7.21 25.71
N LYS A 599 3.38 -7.75 24.50
CA LYS A 599 2.45 -7.25 23.47
C LYS A 599 1.10 -7.96 23.57
N LYS A 600 0.04 -7.27 23.15
CA LYS A 600 -1.30 -7.83 23.03
C LYS A 600 -1.33 -8.99 22.04
N VAL A 601 -1.97 -10.09 22.44
CA VAL A 601 -2.16 -11.29 21.61
C VAL A 601 -3.62 -11.38 21.22
N TYR A 602 -3.86 -11.52 19.92
CA TYR A 602 -5.17 -11.59 19.30
C TYR A 602 -5.47 -12.95 18.74
N LEU A 603 -6.56 -13.54 19.23
CA LEU A 603 -7.32 -14.60 18.59
C LEU A 603 -8.09 -14.02 17.39
N TYR A 604 -7.39 -13.90 16.26
CA TYR A 604 -7.96 -13.46 14.98
C TYR A 604 -8.78 -14.60 14.37
N ARG A 605 -10.04 -14.30 14.01
CA ARG A 605 -11.00 -15.22 13.39
C ARG A 605 -11.27 -14.80 11.95
N TYR A 606 -11.02 -15.73 11.03
CA TYR A 606 -11.44 -15.72 9.62
C TYR A 606 -12.41 -16.90 9.41
N PRO A 607 -13.31 -16.90 8.41
CA PRO A 607 -14.33 -17.96 8.31
C PRO A 607 -13.71 -19.35 8.22
N GLU A 608 -12.64 -19.50 7.45
CA GLU A 608 -11.89 -20.75 7.24
C GLU A 608 -10.79 -21.02 8.28
N GLY A 609 -10.49 -20.12 9.24
CA GLY A 609 -9.32 -20.28 10.11
C GLY A 609 -9.15 -19.32 11.28
N ILE A 610 -8.39 -19.74 12.29
CA ILE A 610 -8.27 -19.06 13.59
C ILE A 610 -6.81 -19.03 14.04
N THR A 611 -6.31 -17.86 14.43
CA THR A 611 -4.87 -17.58 14.54
C THR A 611 -4.57 -16.68 15.73
N LYS A 612 -3.73 -17.14 16.67
CA LYS A 612 -3.26 -16.36 17.84
C LYS A 612 -2.01 -15.51 17.48
N VAL A 613 -2.20 -14.31 16.95
CA VAL A 613 -1.13 -13.40 16.47
C VAL A 613 -0.83 -12.34 17.53
N THR A 614 0.40 -11.82 17.63
CA THR A 614 0.58 -10.53 18.32
C THR A 614 -0.09 -9.42 17.50
N GLU A 615 -0.50 -8.31 18.12
CA GLU A 615 -1.16 -7.17 17.44
C GLU A 615 -0.40 -6.61 16.22
N ASP A 616 0.89 -6.91 16.19
CA ASP A 616 1.88 -6.37 15.29
C ASP A 616 2.54 -7.42 14.38
N HIS A 617 2.18 -8.69 14.48
CA HIS A 617 2.55 -9.69 13.48
C HIS A 617 1.80 -9.44 12.17
N SER A 618 2.31 -9.84 11.00
CA SER A 618 1.54 -9.66 9.75
C SER A 618 0.89 -10.94 9.25
N LEU A 619 -0.30 -10.79 8.69
CA LEU A 619 -1.03 -11.77 7.90
C LEU A 619 -0.85 -11.44 6.41
N ILE A 620 -1.16 -12.40 5.54
CA ILE A 620 -1.16 -12.23 4.07
C ILE A 620 -2.56 -12.51 3.51
N ASP A 621 -3.01 -11.71 2.55
CA ASP A 621 -4.30 -11.87 1.85
C ASP A 621 -4.21 -12.78 0.61
N SER A 622 -5.36 -13.04 -0.04
CA SER A 622 -5.45 -13.93 -1.22
C SER A 622 -4.59 -13.51 -2.40
N ASN A 623 -4.16 -12.25 -2.44
CA ASN A 623 -3.45 -11.61 -3.53
C ASN A 623 -1.95 -11.45 -3.20
N GLY A 624 -1.53 -11.92 -2.02
CA GLY A 624 -0.17 -11.81 -1.50
C GLY A 624 0.13 -10.48 -0.77
N ASN A 625 -0.88 -9.64 -0.49
CA ASN A 625 -0.68 -8.40 0.25
C ASN A 625 -0.50 -8.64 1.74
N VAL A 626 0.38 -7.86 2.36
CA VAL A 626 0.75 -7.96 3.77
C VAL A 626 -0.05 -6.96 4.61
N PHE A 627 -0.76 -7.43 5.64
CA PHE A 627 -1.59 -6.59 6.53
C PHE A 627 -1.46 -6.99 8.01
N LYS A 628 -2.03 -6.23 8.95
CA LYS A 628 -2.07 -6.53 10.40
C LYS A 628 -3.41 -7.09 10.88
N PRO A 629 -3.46 -7.85 11.99
CA PRO A 629 -4.69 -8.47 12.49
C PRO A 629 -5.74 -7.43 12.92
N THR A 630 -5.29 -6.20 13.17
CA THR A 630 -6.11 -5.03 13.54
C THR A 630 -6.50 -4.15 12.34
N GLU A 631 -6.07 -4.47 11.11
CA GLU A 631 -6.27 -3.65 9.90
C GLU A 631 -7.38 -4.20 8.98
N HIS A 632 -7.37 -5.50 8.68
CA HIS A 632 -8.30 -6.14 7.76
C HIS A 632 -8.69 -7.56 8.20
N PHE A 633 -9.86 -8.05 7.75
CA PHE A 633 -10.35 -9.41 8.02
C PHE A 633 -10.34 -10.29 6.76
N ASN A 634 -9.23 -10.30 6.00
CA ASN A 634 -9.10 -11.05 4.76
C ASN A 634 -7.81 -11.88 4.72
N ALA A 635 -7.67 -12.85 5.64
CA ALA A 635 -6.47 -13.70 5.72
C ALA A 635 -6.58 -14.85 4.70
N PHE A 636 -5.51 -15.13 3.97
CA PHE A 636 -5.52 -16.22 3.01
C PHE A 636 -5.46 -17.59 3.71
N SER A 637 -6.59 -18.29 3.72
CA SER A 637 -6.65 -19.72 3.98
C SER A 637 -6.35 -20.49 2.70
N ILE A 638 -5.34 -21.38 2.71
CA ILE A 638 -5.04 -22.23 1.55
C ILE A 638 -6.26 -23.13 1.26
N PRO A 639 -6.87 -23.05 0.06
CA PRO A 639 -8.17 -23.68 -0.19
C PRO A 639 -8.10 -25.19 -0.44
N ALA A 640 -6.96 -25.69 -0.92
CA ALA A 640 -6.69 -27.11 -1.18
C ALA A 640 -5.18 -27.40 -1.02
N LEU A 641 -4.84 -28.57 -0.48
CA LEU A 641 -3.47 -28.99 -0.20
C LEU A 641 -3.04 -30.17 -1.06
N LYS A 642 -1.76 -30.25 -1.42
CA LYS A 642 -1.20 -31.40 -2.15
C LYS A 642 -0.74 -32.50 -1.17
N PRO A 643 -1.19 -33.75 -1.29
CA PRO A 643 -0.70 -34.86 -0.46
C PRO A 643 0.76 -35.20 -0.81
N ASN A 644 1.57 -35.49 0.20
CA ASN A 644 3.03 -35.67 0.06
C ASN A 644 3.45 -37.10 -0.34
N ARG A 645 2.65 -37.81 -1.16
CA ARG A 645 2.66 -39.28 -1.39
C ARG A 645 1.89 -40.05 -0.30
N TYR A 646 1.27 -41.15 -0.70
CA TYR A 646 0.56 -42.07 0.21
C TYR A 646 1.42 -43.28 0.57
N LEU A 647 1.28 -43.77 1.80
CA LEU A 647 1.81 -45.06 2.26
C LEU A 647 1.17 -46.19 1.44
N GLN A 648 1.98 -47.06 0.84
CA GLN A 648 1.51 -48.18 0.02
C GLN A 648 1.21 -49.43 0.85
N GLU A 649 1.94 -49.61 1.95
CA GLU A 649 1.66 -50.58 3.01
C GLU A 649 1.74 -49.83 4.34
N PHE A 650 0.86 -50.15 5.29
CA PHE A 650 0.82 -49.55 6.62
C PHE A 650 1.01 -50.65 7.65
N ASP A 651 2.23 -50.81 8.16
CA ASP A 651 2.55 -51.85 9.14
C ASP A 651 2.38 -51.33 10.57
N LEU A 652 1.31 -51.79 11.23
CA LEU A 652 1.01 -51.55 12.64
C LEU A 652 2.22 -51.83 13.56
N ARG A 653 3.06 -52.81 13.22
CA ARG A 653 4.22 -53.23 14.03
C ARG A 653 5.33 -52.19 14.10
N ILE A 654 5.37 -51.23 13.16
CA ILE A 654 6.33 -50.11 13.21
C ILE A 654 6.00 -49.16 14.38
N TYR A 655 4.73 -49.08 14.78
CA TYR A 655 4.25 -48.21 15.86
C TYR A 655 4.01 -48.96 17.18
N LEU A 656 4.09 -50.30 17.20
CA LEU A 656 3.89 -51.16 18.37
C LEU A 656 5.25 -51.72 18.84
N GLN A 657 5.84 -51.12 19.88
CA GLN A 657 7.13 -51.58 20.43
C GLN A 657 6.97 -52.80 21.35
N ASP A 658 7.65 -53.89 21.00
CA ASP A 658 8.07 -55.10 21.75
C ASP A 658 7.07 -55.88 22.62
N ASP A 659 5.96 -55.32 23.11
CA ASP A 659 5.14 -55.91 24.18
C ASP A 659 4.01 -56.85 23.67
N ILE A 660 4.07 -57.30 22.41
CA ILE A 660 2.97 -58.03 21.75
C ILE A 660 3.42 -59.19 20.83
N ASP A 661 3.95 -60.27 21.42
CA ASP A 661 4.17 -61.57 20.74
C ASP A 661 2.89 -62.22 20.17
N ASN A 662 1.70 -61.70 20.51
CA ASN A 662 0.40 -62.28 20.14
C ASN A 662 -0.25 -61.69 18.87
N PHE A 663 0.32 -60.66 18.24
CA PHE A 663 -0.29 -59.99 17.07
C PHE A 663 -0.04 -60.75 15.75
N ASN A 664 -0.66 -61.93 15.63
CA ASN A 664 -0.46 -62.85 14.49
C ASN A 664 -1.46 -62.68 13.33
N SER A 665 -2.08 -61.50 13.18
CA SER A 665 -2.94 -61.17 12.04
C SER A 665 -2.28 -60.13 11.12
N ALA A 666 -2.25 -60.43 9.82
CA ALA A 666 -1.78 -59.49 8.80
C ALA A 666 -2.73 -58.29 8.68
N VAL A 667 -2.22 -57.15 8.20
CA VAL A 667 -2.98 -55.90 8.11
C VAL A 667 -4.10 -56.02 7.07
N SER A 668 -5.33 -56.21 7.55
CA SER A 668 -6.54 -56.13 6.74
C SER A 668 -7.07 -54.68 6.65
N PRO A 669 -7.88 -54.34 5.64
CA PRO A 669 -8.60 -53.07 5.60
C PRO A 669 -9.47 -52.86 6.86
N GLU A 670 -10.03 -53.93 7.40
CA GLU A 670 -10.79 -53.94 8.65
C GLU A 670 -9.93 -53.52 9.85
N ASN A 671 -8.67 -53.98 9.93
CA ASN A 671 -7.73 -53.59 10.99
C ASN A 671 -7.33 -52.11 10.88
N ILE A 672 -7.16 -51.56 9.67
CA ILE A 672 -6.91 -50.13 9.47
C ILE A 672 -8.15 -49.31 9.87
N HIS A 673 -9.35 -49.72 9.45
CA HIS A 673 -10.58 -49.05 9.88
C HIS A 673 -10.80 -49.14 11.40
N ALA A 674 -10.49 -50.28 12.02
CA ALA A 674 -10.60 -50.44 13.47
C ALA A 674 -9.56 -49.60 14.24
N LEU A 675 -8.32 -49.47 13.75
CA LEU A 675 -7.33 -48.52 14.29
C LEU A 675 -7.82 -47.07 14.17
N LEU A 676 -8.32 -46.67 13.00
CA LEU A 676 -8.79 -45.30 12.77
C LEU A 676 -10.02 -44.98 13.62
N ARG A 677 -10.93 -45.95 13.83
CA ARG A 677 -12.01 -45.87 14.83
C ARG A 677 -11.45 -45.70 16.24
N LEU A 678 -10.44 -46.47 16.65
CA LEU A 678 -9.83 -46.33 17.97
C LEU A 678 -9.13 -44.97 18.14
N CYS A 679 -8.36 -44.49 17.16
CA CYS A 679 -7.75 -43.16 17.22
C CYS A 679 -8.80 -42.03 17.27
N ALA A 680 -9.87 -42.12 16.47
CA ALA A 680 -10.97 -41.16 16.52
C ALA A 680 -11.68 -41.19 17.88
N ASN A 681 -12.05 -42.38 18.37
CA ASN A 681 -12.66 -42.55 19.70
C ASN A 681 -11.75 -42.05 20.83
N TYR A 682 -10.44 -42.29 20.75
CA TYR A 682 -9.46 -41.80 21.74
C TYR A 682 -9.46 -40.27 21.82
N ILE A 683 -9.47 -39.61 20.66
CA ILE A 683 -9.46 -38.16 20.54
C ILE A 683 -10.81 -37.55 20.96
N CYS A 684 -11.94 -38.19 20.62
CA CYS A 684 -13.28 -37.74 21.01
C CYS A 684 -13.57 -37.95 22.49
N ASN A 685 -13.20 -39.11 23.06
CA ASN A 685 -13.48 -39.48 24.45
C ASN A 685 -12.36 -38.99 25.42
N SER A 686 -11.77 -37.83 25.12
CA SER A 686 -10.81 -37.12 26.00
C SER A 686 -9.65 -37.99 26.49
N SER A 687 -8.95 -38.66 25.56
CA SER A 687 -7.79 -39.54 25.85
C SER A 687 -8.11 -40.79 26.67
N THR A 688 -9.38 -41.20 26.75
CA THR A 688 -9.82 -42.42 27.43
C THR A 688 -10.75 -43.22 26.53
N ILE A 689 -10.58 -44.54 26.46
CA ILE A 689 -11.52 -45.47 25.81
C ILE A 689 -12.02 -46.44 26.87
N GLN A 690 -13.28 -46.87 26.80
CA GLN A 690 -13.79 -47.88 27.73
C GLN A 690 -13.40 -49.29 27.27
N THR A 691 -13.23 -50.23 28.21
CA THR A 691 -12.83 -51.61 27.88
C THR A 691 -13.82 -52.25 26.89
N ASP A 692 -15.11 -51.94 27.02
CA ASP A 692 -16.17 -52.39 26.12
C ASP A 692 -16.00 -51.90 24.66
N ASP A 693 -15.45 -50.71 24.43
CA ASP A 693 -15.17 -50.22 23.07
C ASP A 693 -14.00 -50.98 22.42
N ILE A 694 -12.94 -51.27 23.18
CA ILE A 694 -11.81 -52.07 22.68
C ILE A 694 -12.28 -53.50 22.36
N CYS A 695 -13.01 -54.14 23.27
CA CYS A 695 -13.61 -55.46 23.06
C CYS A 695 -14.63 -55.49 21.90
N LYS A 696 -15.28 -54.36 21.58
CA LYS A 696 -16.24 -54.23 20.47
C LYS A 696 -15.58 -54.13 19.10
N PHE A 697 -14.40 -53.52 19.01
CA PHE A 697 -13.65 -53.41 17.75
C PHE A 697 -12.62 -54.53 17.55
N PHE A 698 -12.11 -55.11 18.64
CA PHE A 698 -11.20 -56.26 18.62
C PHE A 698 -11.60 -57.30 19.69
N PRO A 699 -12.56 -58.21 19.38
CA PRO A 699 -13.13 -59.15 20.36
C PRO A 699 -12.16 -60.18 20.95
N GLU A 700 -10.97 -60.32 20.38
CA GLU A 700 -9.91 -61.22 20.84
C GLU A 700 -8.97 -60.60 21.89
N PHE A 701 -9.22 -59.35 22.30
CA PHE A 701 -8.43 -58.66 23.32
C PHE A 701 -9.05 -58.87 24.71
N ASN A 702 -8.29 -59.50 25.61
CA ASN A 702 -8.70 -59.70 27.00
C ASN A 702 -8.42 -58.44 27.85
N THR A 703 -9.06 -58.31 29.02
CA THR A 703 -8.99 -57.12 29.89
C THR A 703 -7.56 -56.71 30.27
N ASN A 704 -6.62 -57.66 30.35
CA ASN A 704 -5.21 -57.38 30.64
C ASN A 704 -4.47 -56.62 29.52
N LEU A 705 -4.99 -56.58 28.28
CA LEU A 705 -4.41 -55.79 27.17
C LEU A 705 -4.96 -54.36 27.10
N PHE A 706 -5.96 -54.01 27.94
CA PHE A 706 -6.57 -52.69 27.96
C PHE A 706 -5.56 -51.57 28.19
N GLU A 707 -4.65 -51.77 29.16
CA GLU A 707 -3.60 -50.80 29.48
C GLU A 707 -2.60 -50.64 28.32
N SER A 708 -2.21 -51.74 27.66
CA SER A 708 -1.32 -51.73 26.49
C SER A 708 -1.94 -50.98 25.31
N VAL A 709 -3.22 -51.23 24.98
CA VAL A 709 -3.92 -50.52 23.89
C VAL A 709 -4.12 -49.05 24.21
N ASN A 710 -4.50 -48.72 25.45
CA ASN A 710 -4.67 -47.33 25.87
C ASN A 710 -3.32 -46.58 25.89
N SER A 711 -2.22 -47.27 26.23
CA SER A 711 -0.84 -46.75 26.14
C SER A 711 -0.40 -46.53 24.68
N PHE A 712 -0.71 -47.47 23.78
CA PHE A 712 -0.42 -47.34 22.35
C PHE A 712 -1.18 -46.19 21.68
N LEU A 713 -2.48 -46.04 21.97
CA LEU A 713 -3.26 -44.90 21.47
C LEU A 713 -2.79 -43.58 22.07
N LYS A 714 -2.34 -43.59 23.33
CA LYS A 714 -1.65 -42.46 23.97
C LYS A 714 -0.32 -42.12 23.28
N GLN A 715 0.43 -43.11 22.79
CA GLN A 715 1.66 -42.92 22.03
C GLN A 715 1.38 -42.34 20.63
N LEU A 716 0.33 -42.80 19.95
CA LEU A 716 -0.05 -42.32 18.61
C LEU A 716 -0.68 -40.91 18.61
N CYS A 717 -1.63 -40.66 19.52
CA CYS A 717 -2.38 -39.40 19.59
C CYS A 717 -1.76 -38.39 20.57
N GLY A 718 -0.79 -38.80 21.40
CA GLY A 718 -0.05 -37.97 22.35
C GLY A 718 -0.85 -37.45 23.56
N ASP A 719 -0.15 -37.09 24.63
CA ASP A 719 -0.72 -36.46 25.85
C ASP A 719 -1.52 -35.17 25.57
N ARG A 720 -1.38 -34.55 24.39
CA ARG A 720 -2.04 -33.29 24.02
C ARG A 720 -3.21 -33.44 23.04
N ASN A 721 -3.67 -34.68 22.78
CA ASN A 721 -4.65 -35.02 21.73
C ASN A 721 -4.32 -34.36 20.39
N THR A 722 -3.56 -35.06 19.56
CA THR A 722 -3.22 -34.70 18.18
C THR A 722 -3.82 -35.73 17.22
N ILE A 723 -3.93 -35.40 15.93
CA ILE A 723 -4.13 -36.44 14.91
C ILE A 723 -2.77 -37.09 14.63
N PRO A 724 -2.64 -38.43 14.75
CA PRO A 724 -1.39 -39.15 14.48
C PRO A 724 -0.83 -38.84 13.09
N ALA A 725 0.49 -38.60 13.01
CA ALA A 725 1.17 -38.15 11.79
C ALA A 725 0.93 -39.07 10.58
N PHE A 726 0.92 -40.39 10.79
CA PHE A 726 0.70 -41.37 9.73
C PHE A 726 -0.62 -41.15 8.95
N ILE A 727 -1.65 -40.56 9.57
CA ILE A 727 -2.96 -40.34 8.95
C ILE A 727 -2.87 -39.33 7.81
N TYR A 728 -2.01 -38.31 7.89
CA TYR A 728 -1.78 -37.37 6.77
C TYR A 728 -1.13 -38.06 5.56
N ASN A 729 -0.48 -39.20 5.76
CA ASN A 729 0.19 -39.99 4.72
C ASN A 729 -0.61 -41.24 4.30
N LEU A 730 -1.79 -41.53 4.88
CA LEU A 730 -2.69 -42.60 4.40
C LEU A 730 -3.44 -42.21 3.11
N GLU A 731 -3.87 -43.21 2.32
CA GLU A 731 -4.77 -42.98 1.18
C GLU A 731 -6.03 -42.19 1.56
N SER A 732 -6.48 -41.30 0.66
CA SER A 732 -7.70 -40.47 0.84
C SER A 732 -8.94 -41.24 1.30
N LYS A 733 -9.12 -42.52 0.92
CA LYS A 733 -10.25 -43.34 1.41
C LYS A 733 -10.22 -43.53 2.94
N TYR A 734 -9.03 -43.76 3.50
CA TYR A 734 -8.82 -43.92 4.93
C TYR A 734 -8.81 -42.57 5.67
N GLN A 735 -8.31 -41.52 5.02
CA GLN A 735 -8.39 -40.16 5.57
C GLN A 735 -9.83 -39.67 5.70
N LYS A 736 -10.66 -39.91 4.67
CA LYS A 736 -12.10 -39.60 4.70
C LYS A 736 -12.83 -40.43 5.74
N PHE A 737 -12.57 -41.73 5.79
CA PHE A 737 -13.08 -42.58 6.86
C PHE A 737 -12.72 -42.05 8.26
N PHE A 738 -11.48 -41.62 8.49
CA PHE A 738 -11.09 -41.02 9.77
C PHE A 738 -11.80 -39.68 10.05
N ILE A 739 -12.03 -38.85 9.02
CA ILE A 739 -12.84 -37.62 9.13
C ILE A 739 -14.30 -37.98 9.48
N GLU A 740 -14.89 -38.97 8.83
CA GLU A 740 -16.26 -39.44 9.08
C GLU A 740 -16.44 -39.97 10.52
N GLU A 741 -15.45 -40.71 11.03
CA GLU A 741 -15.44 -41.23 12.40
C GLU A 741 -15.19 -40.14 13.45
N ILE A 742 -14.20 -39.26 13.27
CA ILE A 742 -13.92 -38.19 14.26
C ILE A 742 -15.05 -37.15 14.31
N MET A 743 -15.71 -36.86 13.18
CA MET A 743 -16.91 -36.02 13.14
C MET A 743 -18.21 -36.79 13.50
N ASN A 744 -18.12 -38.11 13.74
CA ASN A 744 -19.24 -39.00 14.07
C ASN A 744 -20.44 -38.84 13.11
N GLY A 745 -20.16 -38.75 11.80
CA GLY A 745 -21.14 -38.52 10.74
C GLY A 745 -21.82 -37.14 10.71
N ASN A 746 -21.39 -36.18 11.54
CA ASN A 746 -21.96 -34.82 11.57
C ASN A 746 -21.14 -33.86 10.70
N CYS A 747 -21.78 -32.82 10.17
CA CYS A 747 -21.10 -31.71 9.50
C CYS A 747 -20.28 -30.81 10.45
N VAL A 748 -20.22 -31.12 11.75
CA VAL A 748 -19.65 -30.28 12.83
C VAL A 748 -18.86 -31.14 13.81
N TYR A 749 -17.64 -30.72 14.16
CA TYR A 749 -16.83 -31.31 15.21
C TYR A 749 -16.28 -30.23 16.15
N GLU A 750 -16.27 -30.50 17.45
CA GLU A 750 -15.86 -29.55 18.49
C GLU A 750 -14.85 -30.20 19.45
N SER A 751 -13.74 -29.52 19.73
CA SER A 751 -12.68 -30.01 20.61
C SER A 751 -11.98 -28.87 21.34
N THR A 752 -11.56 -29.13 22.57
CA THR A 752 -10.76 -28.19 23.38
C THR A 752 -9.29 -28.16 22.94
N SER A 753 -8.83 -29.17 22.18
CA SER A 753 -7.45 -29.24 21.69
C SER A 753 -7.26 -28.47 20.39
N VAL A 754 -6.41 -27.43 20.46
CA VAL A 754 -5.87 -26.72 19.30
C VAL A 754 -5.22 -27.70 18.32
N ASN A 755 -4.60 -28.78 18.81
CA ASN A 755 -3.85 -29.72 17.98
C ASN A 755 -4.77 -30.64 17.17
N VAL A 756 -5.89 -31.11 17.74
CA VAL A 756 -6.91 -31.84 16.97
C VAL A 756 -7.47 -30.96 15.87
N ILE A 757 -7.88 -29.72 16.19
CA ILE A 757 -8.51 -28.84 15.19
C ILE A 757 -7.51 -28.36 14.13
N SER A 758 -6.24 -28.13 14.49
CA SER A 758 -5.17 -27.86 13.53
C SER A 758 -4.94 -29.05 12.60
N GLY A 759 -4.86 -30.27 13.16
CA GLY A 759 -4.73 -31.49 12.38
C GLY A 759 -5.92 -31.73 11.45
N LEU A 760 -7.14 -31.60 11.99
CA LEU A 760 -8.37 -31.88 11.26
C LEU A 760 -8.59 -30.85 10.15
N SER A 761 -8.30 -29.56 10.41
CA SER A 761 -8.25 -28.50 9.41
C SER A 761 -7.36 -28.84 8.22
N TYR A 762 -6.14 -29.30 8.50
CA TYR A 762 -5.19 -29.71 7.47
C TYR A 762 -5.67 -30.96 6.72
N LEU A 763 -6.04 -32.03 7.43
CA LEU A 763 -6.49 -33.31 6.85
C LEU A 763 -7.74 -33.15 5.96
N MET A 764 -8.69 -32.30 6.39
CA MET A 764 -9.87 -31.94 5.62
C MET A 764 -9.50 -31.16 4.33
N ARG A 765 -8.58 -30.21 4.42
CA ARG A 765 -8.06 -29.45 3.26
C ARG A 765 -7.21 -30.30 2.29
N MET A 766 -6.56 -31.37 2.75
CA MET A 766 -5.95 -32.39 1.88
C MET A 766 -7.00 -33.18 1.09
N ASN A 767 -8.17 -33.40 1.69
CA ASN A 767 -9.26 -34.16 1.09
C ASN A 767 -10.29 -33.29 0.33
N ASN A 768 -9.96 -32.02 0.10
CA ASN A 768 -10.75 -31.00 -0.58
C ASN A 768 -12.10 -30.66 0.07
N TYR A 769 -12.26 -30.95 1.37
CA TYR A 769 -13.40 -30.42 2.13
C TYR A 769 -13.26 -28.90 2.26
N LYS A 770 -14.39 -28.20 2.16
CA LYS A 770 -14.50 -26.85 2.71
C LYS A 770 -14.45 -26.97 4.24
N ILE A 771 -13.77 -26.03 4.88
CA ILE A 771 -13.73 -25.93 6.33
C ILE A 771 -14.22 -24.55 6.75
N LEU A 772 -14.95 -24.49 7.85
CA LEU A 772 -15.19 -23.27 8.60
C LEU A 772 -14.74 -23.48 10.04
N CYS A 773 -13.89 -22.60 10.56
CA CYS A 773 -13.40 -22.66 11.93
C CYS A 773 -14.15 -21.67 12.81
N LYS A 774 -14.61 -22.13 13.97
CA LYS A 774 -15.18 -21.31 15.05
C LYS A 774 -14.45 -21.60 16.36
N THR A 775 -14.65 -20.74 17.35
CA THR A 775 -14.12 -20.93 18.71
C THR A 775 -15.09 -20.28 19.68
N ASN A 776 -15.30 -20.92 20.81
CA ASN A 776 -15.91 -20.32 21.99
C ASN A 776 -14.85 -20.24 23.11
N LYS A 777 -15.24 -19.94 24.34
CA LYS A 777 -14.27 -19.74 25.44
C LYS A 777 -13.56 -21.00 25.92
N GLU A 778 -14.10 -22.17 25.60
CA GLU A 778 -13.65 -23.45 26.13
C GLU A 778 -13.23 -24.43 25.02
N SER A 779 -13.68 -24.21 23.78
CA SER A 779 -13.42 -25.09 22.64
C SER A 779 -13.21 -24.38 21.29
N PHE A 780 -12.81 -25.20 20.32
CA PHE A 780 -12.65 -24.87 18.92
C PHE A 780 -13.54 -25.82 18.09
N THR A 781 -14.30 -25.26 17.15
CA THR A 781 -15.21 -26.02 16.28
C THR A 781 -14.72 -25.97 14.85
N ILE A 782 -14.75 -27.09 14.14
CA ILE A 782 -14.58 -27.16 12.69
C ILE A 782 -15.84 -27.72 12.03
N ILE A 783 -16.26 -27.09 10.94
CA ILE A 783 -17.50 -27.40 10.23
C ILE A 783 -17.14 -27.76 8.78
N SER A 784 -17.70 -28.87 8.30
CA SER A 784 -17.73 -29.26 6.89
C SER A 784 -19.09 -28.88 6.29
N PRO A 785 -19.23 -27.72 5.62
CA PRO A 785 -20.49 -27.35 4.98
C PRO A 785 -20.72 -28.22 3.73
N ASP A 786 -21.46 -29.31 3.90
CA ASP A 786 -22.02 -30.11 2.81
C ASP A 786 -23.01 -29.29 1.97
N ALA A 787 -23.27 -29.75 0.73
CA ALA A 787 -24.03 -29.01 -0.27
C ALA A 787 -25.47 -28.63 0.10
N ASN A 788 -26.03 -29.20 1.17
CA ASN A 788 -27.37 -28.92 1.69
C ASN A 788 -27.37 -28.17 3.04
N TYR A 789 -26.22 -27.77 3.58
CA TYR A 789 -26.11 -27.06 4.85
C TYR A 789 -25.98 -25.55 4.61
N GLU A 790 -27.00 -24.76 4.95
CA GLU A 790 -26.88 -23.30 4.97
C GLU A 790 -25.87 -22.88 6.03
N ALA A 791 -24.64 -22.57 5.60
CA ALA A 791 -23.55 -22.20 6.48
C ALA A 791 -23.91 -20.95 7.32
N PRO A 792 -24.01 -21.05 8.66
CA PRO A 792 -24.32 -19.90 9.50
C PRO A 792 -23.18 -18.89 9.41
N THR A 793 -23.50 -17.64 9.07
CA THR A 793 -22.55 -16.53 8.88
C THR A 793 -21.46 -16.53 9.96
N ASN A 794 -20.22 -16.83 9.58
CA ASN A 794 -19.09 -16.82 10.51
C ASN A 794 -18.77 -15.37 10.93
N GLU A 795 -18.54 -15.16 12.21
CA GLU A 795 -18.01 -13.91 12.72
C GLU A 795 -16.51 -13.81 12.38
N THR A 796 -16.19 -13.11 11.29
CA THR A 796 -14.89 -12.44 11.16
C THR A 796 -14.68 -11.54 12.37
N GLY A 797 -13.62 -11.75 13.14
CA GLY A 797 -13.52 -11.11 14.44
C GLY A 797 -12.12 -11.11 15.02
N LEU A 798 -11.92 -10.25 16.01
CA LEU A 798 -10.67 -10.09 16.72
C LEU A 798 -10.96 -10.11 18.23
N GLU A 799 -10.21 -10.90 18.97
CA GLU A 799 -10.38 -11.07 20.42
C GLU A 799 -9.02 -11.09 21.08
N GLU A 800 -8.75 -10.13 21.96
CA GLU A 800 -7.54 -10.16 22.78
C GLU A 800 -7.64 -11.30 23.79
N ILE A 801 -6.52 -11.98 24.02
CA ILE A 801 -6.39 -13.05 25.01
C ILE A 801 -5.23 -12.75 25.97
N GLU A 802 -5.47 -12.99 27.26
CA GLU A 802 -4.45 -12.87 28.32
C GLU A 802 -3.30 -13.85 28.02
N TYR A 803 -2.05 -13.36 27.93
CA TYR A 803 -0.89 -14.13 27.47
C TYR A 803 0.44 -13.66 28.09
N ASP A 804 1.02 -14.45 28.99
CA ASP A 804 2.34 -14.21 29.63
C ASP A 804 3.29 -15.38 29.32
N ASP A 805 3.75 -15.47 28.08
CA ASP A 805 4.67 -16.53 27.67
C ASP A 805 5.56 -16.13 26.48
N TYR A 806 6.34 -17.09 25.98
CA TYR A 806 7.20 -16.92 24.83
C TYR A 806 6.40 -16.69 23.55
N VAL A 807 6.83 -15.69 22.80
CA VAL A 807 6.54 -15.50 21.38
C VAL A 807 7.73 -15.94 20.53
N TYR A 808 7.39 -16.50 19.38
CA TYR A 808 8.24 -17.18 18.43
C TYR A 808 8.34 -16.39 17.11
N ASP A 809 9.32 -16.70 16.26
CA ASP A 809 9.42 -16.20 14.88
C ASP A 809 10.16 -17.25 14.03
N LEU A 810 9.82 -17.35 12.74
CA LEU A 810 10.44 -18.31 11.82
C LEU A 810 11.20 -17.59 10.70
N SER A 811 12.48 -17.93 10.56
CA SER A 811 13.22 -17.62 9.34
C SER A 811 13.01 -18.75 8.33
N VAL A 812 12.25 -18.46 7.27
CA VAL A 812 11.90 -19.40 6.19
C VAL A 812 12.77 -19.13 4.96
N GLU A 813 12.99 -20.13 4.11
CA GLU A 813 13.73 -19.99 2.85
C GLU A 813 12.92 -19.32 1.71
N ASP A 814 13.58 -18.39 0.99
CA ASP A 814 13.19 -17.69 -0.25
C ASP A 814 11.92 -16.82 -0.28
N ASN A 815 10.96 -16.97 0.64
CA ASN A 815 9.65 -16.32 0.49
C ASN A 815 9.04 -15.70 1.75
N ASN A 816 9.76 -15.76 2.89
CA ASN A 816 9.44 -15.12 4.18
C ASN A 816 7.96 -15.29 4.65
N ASN A 817 7.32 -16.41 4.29
CA ASN A 817 5.96 -16.76 4.73
C ASN A 817 5.82 -18.24 5.07
N PHE A 818 4.96 -18.54 6.03
CA PHE A 818 4.64 -19.88 6.51
C PHE A 818 3.16 -19.98 6.88
N VAL A 819 2.67 -21.21 6.99
CA VAL A 819 1.26 -21.54 7.22
C VAL A 819 1.01 -21.88 8.70
N ASP A 820 0.00 -21.26 9.29
CA ASP A 820 -0.64 -21.75 10.51
C ASP A 820 -1.63 -22.87 10.17
N ALA A 821 -1.48 -24.02 10.83
CA ALA A 821 -2.27 -25.21 10.57
C ALA A 821 -3.78 -25.04 10.88
N MET A 822 -4.14 -24.13 11.78
CA MET A 822 -5.52 -23.90 12.21
C MET A 822 -6.29 -23.03 11.21
N GLY A 823 -6.67 -23.66 10.09
CA GLY A 823 -7.32 -23.01 8.96
C GLY A 823 -6.37 -22.58 7.84
N ASN A 824 -5.11 -23.02 7.89
CA ASN A 824 -4.14 -22.88 6.81
C ASN A 824 -3.84 -21.42 6.40
N ILE A 825 -3.62 -20.54 7.39
CA ILE A 825 -3.47 -19.07 7.24
C ILE A 825 -2.00 -18.62 7.11
N LEU A 826 -1.73 -17.57 6.33
CA LEU A 826 -0.38 -17.14 5.89
C LEU A 826 0.14 -15.80 6.48
N LEU A 827 1.46 -15.61 6.62
CA LEU A 827 2.11 -14.70 7.62
C LEU A 827 3.40 -13.92 7.15
N HIS A 828 3.76 -12.76 7.76
CA HIS A 828 4.89 -11.83 7.40
C HIS A 828 5.31 -10.82 8.54
N ASN A 829 6.28 -9.89 8.34
CA ASN A 829 6.85 -8.93 9.34
C ASN A 829 6.95 -7.40 8.90
N THR A 830 7.41 -6.41 9.74
CA THR A 830 7.34 -4.86 9.64
C THR A 830 8.44 -3.83 9.11
N ASP A 831 9.35 -3.25 9.94
CA ASP A 831 10.06 -1.94 9.73
C ASP A 831 11.56 -1.80 10.27
N SER A 832 12.08 -0.59 10.68
CA SER A 832 13.50 -0.05 10.70
C SER A 832 14.36 -0.06 12.03
N LEU A 833 15.57 0.58 12.09
CA LEU A 833 16.53 0.48 13.23
C LEU A 833 16.41 1.57 14.33
N PHE A 834 16.13 1.13 15.56
CA PHE A 834 16.03 1.95 16.76
C PHE A 834 17.03 1.45 17.82
N LEU A 835 18.04 2.26 18.15
CA LEU A 835 19.17 1.89 19.02
C LEU A 835 19.03 2.47 20.44
N ILE A 836 19.40 1.70 21.47
CA ILE A 836 19.45 2.14 22.89
C ILE A 836 20.89 2.27 23.41
N GLY A 837 21.11 3.18 24.37
CA GLY A 837 22.34 3.31 25.16
C GLY A 837 23.38 4.30 24.60
N LEU A 838 23.08 4.94 23.46
CA LEU A 838 23.94 5.92 22.81
C LEU A 838 23.63 7.35 23.30
N ASN A 839 23.97 7.62 24.57
CA ASN A 839 23.57 8.85 25.28
C ASN A 839 24.13 10.15 24.65
N LYS A 840 25.35 10.12 24.08
CA LYS A 840 25.99 11.30 23.46
C LYS A 840 25.90 11.23 21.93
N HIS A 841 25.52 12.34 21.28
CA HIS A 841 25.49 12.48 19.81
C HIS A 841 26.80 12.01 19.14
N SER A 842 27.97 12.34 19.71
CA SER A 842 29.28 11.92 19.19
C SER A 842 29.55 10.41 19.29
N ASN A 843 28.78 9.65 20.08
CA ASN A 843 28.79 8.19 20.05
C ASN A 843 27.82 7.63 19.00
N VAL A 844 26.70 8.32 18.74
CA VAL A 844 25.76 7.98 17.66
C VAL A 844 26.47 8.08 16.30
N MET A 845 27.13 9.21 16.04
CA MET A 845 27.90 9.41 14.80
C MET A 845 28.99 8.35 14.62
N LYS A 846 29.74 8.01 15.66
CA LYS A 846 30.73 6.91 15.63
C LYS A 846 30.12 5.53 15.33
N MET A 847 28.86 5.29 15.69
CA MET A 847 28.18 4.05 15.31
C MET A 847 27.69 4.12 13.86
N ILE A 848 27.18 5.27 13.40
CA ILE A 848 26.83 5.50 11.99
C ILE A 848 28.04 5.33 11.06
N ASP A 849 29.21 5.84 11.45
CA ASP A 849 30.48 5.65 10.72
C ASP A 849 30.83 4.16 10.61
N LYS A 850 30.72 3.40 11.72
CA LYS A 850 30.96 1.95 11.76
C LYS A 850 29.96 1.17 10.90
N LEU A 851 28.67 1.48 10.97
CA LEU A 851 27.61 0.82 10.20
C LEU A 851 27.73 1.12 8.70
N SER A 852 28.05 2.37 8.34
CA SER A 852 28.33 2.74 6.95
C SER A 852 29.59 2.05 6.43
N LYS A 853 30.65 1.93 7.25
CA LYS A 853 31.86 1.18 6.88
C LYS A 853 31.63 -0.33 6.77
N LEU A 854 30.71 -0.90 7.54
CA LEU A 854 30.25 -2.28 7.36
C LEU A 854 29.55 -2.46 6.01
N CYS A 855 28.67 -1.52 5.63
CA CYS A 855 28.00 -1.54 4.33
C CYS A 855 29.02 -1.48 3.18
N GLU A 856 29.97 -0.55 3.26
CA GLU A 856 31.08 -0.42 2.30
C GLU A 856 31.92 -1.71 2.21
N LEU A 857 32.33 -2.28 3.34
CA LEU A 857 33.10 -3.53 3.38
C LEU A 857 32.33 -4.71 2.78
N HIS A 858 31.02 -4.81 3.01
CA HIS A 858 30.20 -5.86 2.42
C HIS A 858 30.01 -5.67 0.91
N ALA A 859 29.67 -4.46 0.45
CA ALA A 859 29.53 -4.15 -0.98
C ALA A 859 30.83 -4.49 -1.75
N ILE A 860 31.96 -3.95 -1.31
CA ILE A 860 33.24 -4.11 -2.02
C ILE A 860 33.76 -5.55 -1.88
N LYS A 861 33.92 -6.08 -0.66
CA LYS A 861 34.64 -7.35 -0.44
C LYS A 861 33.82 -8.62 -0.63
N LYS A 862 32.48 -8.54 -0.56
CA LYS A 862 31.59 -9.72 -0.68
C LYS A 862 30.81 -9.74 -1.99
N PHE A 863 30.53 -8.58 -2.59
CA PHE A 863 29.69 -8.47 -3.78
C PHE A 863 30.39 -7.84 -5.00
N ASN A 864 31.69 -7.55 -4.89
CA ASN A 864 32.53 -7.01 -5.97
C ASN A 864 32.09 -5.62 -6.49
N CYS A 865 31.37 -4.83 -5.68
CA CYS A 865 31.03 -3.44 -6.01
C CYS A 865 32.29 -2.56 -5.98
N ASP A 866 32.46 -1.66 -6.95
CA ASP A 866 33.63 -0.75 -6.98
C ASP A 866 33.47 0.46 -6.05
N VAL A 867 32.22 0.88 -5.80
CA VAL A 867 31.87 2.01 -4.92
C VAL A 867 30.63 1.64 -4.11
N CYS A 868 30.62 2.00 -2.82
CA CYS A 868 29.42 1.91 -1.99
C CYS A 868 28.88 3.30 -1.69
N THR A 869 27.62 3.54 -2.03
CA THR A 869 26.86 4.75 -1.66
C THR A 869 25.81 4.48 -0.57
N ILE A 870 25.62 3.22 -0.17
CA ILE A 870 24.79 2.82 0.97
C ILE A 870 25.49 3.27 2.26
N LYS A 871 24.86 4.21 2.95
CA LYS A 871 25.31 4.76 4.24
C LYS A 871 24.11 4.99 5.15
N MET A 872 24.37 5.15 6.45
CA MET A 872 23.35 5.52 7.42
C MET A 872 23.40 7.02 7.73
N ASP A 873 22.27 7.60 8.14
CA ASP A 873 22.14 8.95 8.69
C ASP A 873 21.46 8.88 10.07
N TYR A 874 21.68 9.92 10.90
CA TYR A 874 20.96 10.06 12.16
C TYR A 874 19.63 10.76 11.88
N ASP A 875 18.51 10.05 12.06
CA ASP A 875 17.17 10.54 11.73
C ASP A 875 16.54 11.31 12.90
N LYS A 876 16.38 10.64 14.04
CA LYS A 876 15.72 11.17 15.25
C LYS A 876 16.40 10.68 16.51
N GLY A 877 16.55 11.56 17.49
CA GLY A 877 16.91 11.22 18.86
C GLY A 877 15.76 11.49 19.80
N PHE A 878 15.45 10.53 20.68
CA PHE A 878 14.47 10.70 21.75
C PHE A 878 15.14 10.58 23.12
N LYS A 879 14.96 11.59 23.97
CA LYS A 879 15.35 11.54 25.39
C LYS A 879 14.52 10.47 26.11
N THR A 880 13.19 10.57 25.96
CA THR A 880 12.19 9.65 26.50
C THR A 880 11.36 9.12 25.33
N TYR A 881 11.11 7.82 25.26
CA TYR A 881 10.45 7.17 24.12
C TYR A 881 9.52 6.05 24.59
N LEU A 882 8.22 6.21 24.42
CA LEU A 882 7.21 5.21 24.72
C LEU A 882 6.77 4.51 23.43
N THR A 883 7.09 3.23 23.31
CA THR A 883 6.53 2.35 22.28
C THR A 883 5.30 1.65 22.83
N LEU A 884 4.15 1.82 22.19
CA LEU A 884 2.95 1.02 22.49
C LEU A 884 2.95 -0.24 21.63
N ALA A 885 3.20 -0.06 20.33
CA ALA A 885 3.36 -1.14 19.38
C ALA A 885 4.16 -0.68 18.15
N LYS A 886 4.32 -1.57 17.18
CA LYS A 886 4.94 -1.35 15.87
C LYS A 886 4.33 -0.15 15.15
N LYS A 887 5.17 0.81 14.75
CA LYS A 887 4.78 2.13 14.21
C LYS A 887 3.86 2.99 15.11
N ARG A 888 3.51 2.54 16.33
CA ARG A 888 2.66 3.21 17.34
C ARG A 888 3.49 3.65 18.54
N TYR A 889 4.03 4.87 18.49
CA TYR A 889 4.95 5.37 19.50
C TYR A 889 4.86 6.89 19.70
N ALA A 890 5.38 7.35 20.83
CA ALA A 890 5.54 8.76 21.17
C ALA A 890 6.88 8.99 21.88
N GLY A 891 7.49 10.16 21.73
CA GLY A 891 8.76 10.46 22.39
C GLY A 891 9.14 11.93 22.37
N VAL A 892 9.86 12.36 23.40
CA VAL A 892 10.43 13.72 23.49
C VAL A 892 11.73 13.74 22.73
N LEU A 893 11.78 14.52 21.65
CA LEU A 893 12.94 14.66 20.80
C LEU A 893 14.06 15.41 21.53
N ASP A 894 15.28 14.86 21.49
CA ASP A 894 16.53 15.59 21.78
C ASP A 894 17.35 15.88 20.50
N TYR A 895 16.95 15.29 19.37
CA TYR A 895 17.55 15.54 18.05
C TYR A 895 16.57 15.28 16.90
N PHE A 896 16.55 16.14 15.87
CA PHE A 896 15.70 16.00 14.69
C PHE A 896 16.29 16.75 13.47
N ASP A 897 16.29 16.13 12.29
CA ASP A 897 16.67 16.74 10.98
C ASP A 897 17.97 17.58 11.03
N GLY A 898 19.02 17.06 11.68
CA GLY A 898 20.31 17.72 11.82
C GLY A 898 20.50 18.55 13.10
N HIS A 899 19.42 18.92 13.79
CA HIS A 899 19.44 19.85 14.92
C HIS A 899 19.26 19.16 16.28
N VAL A 900 20.00 19.62 17.30
CA VAL A 900 19.73 19.28 18.71
C VAL A 900 18.55 20.10 19.20
N ILE A 901 17.62 19.47 19.91
CA ILE A 901 16.46 20.15 20.51
C ILE A 901 16.68 20.27 22.03
N THR A 902 16.58 21.50 22.54
CA THR A 902 16.69 21.82 23.98
C THR A 902 15.34 21.84 24.69
N ASP A 903 14.28 22.14 23.94
CA ASP A 903 12.96 22.46 24.47
C ASP A 903 12.04 21.24 24.37
N PHE A 904 10.96 21.18 25.16
CA PHE A 904 10.04 20.05 25.11
C PHE A 904 9.35 19.95 23.73
N ASN A 905 9.72 18.92 22.95
CA ASN A 905 9.14 18.66 21.63
C ASN A 905 8.72 17.19 21.52
N MET A 906 7.41 16.94 21.59
CA MET A 906 6.85 15.58 21.58
C MET A 906 6.46 15.14 20.16
N TYR A 907 7.20 14.16 19.65
CA TYR A 907 6.89 13.43 18.43
C TYR A 907 5.90 12.30 18.72
N ILE A 908 4.96 12.06 17.80
CA ILE A 908 3.97 10.97 17.90
C ILE A 908 3.80 10.34 16.50
N ALA A 909 3.79 9.02 16.43
CA ALA A 909 3.57 8.22 15.21
C ALA A 909 2.54 7.11 15.46
N GLY A 910 1.68 6.84 14.47
CA GLY A 910 0.70 5.74 14.46
C GLY A 910 -0.46 5.84 15.48
N LEU A 911 -0.35 6.70 16.49
CA LEU A 911 -1.39 6.91 17.51
C LEU A 911 -2.54 7.78 17.00
N GLU A 912 -3.66 7.72 17.70
CA GLU A 912 -4.93 8.39 17.42
C GLU A 912 -4.78 9.91 17.29
N TYR A 913 -3.85 10.51 18.01
CA TYR A 913 -3.43 11.91 17.87
C TYR A 913 -3.11 12.31 16.41
N LYS A 914 -2.48 11.42 15.63
CA LYS A 914 -2.12 11.65 14.22
C LYS A 914 -3.20 11.20 13.23
N ARG A 915 -4.25 10.52 13.69
CA ARG A 915 -5.34 10.03 12.83
C ARG A 915 -6.32 11.15 12.48
N THR A 916 -6.64 11.27 11.19
CA THR A 916 -7.52 12.35 10.70
C THR A 916 -9.02 12.01 10.76
N ASP A 917 -9.35 10.77 11.12
CA ASP A 917 -10.71 10.26 11.35
C ASP A 917 -11.15 10.30 12.83
N VAL A 918 -10.19 10.53 13.73
CA VAL A 918 -10.39 10.60 15.18
C VAL A 918 -10.87 11.98 15.62
N THR A 919 -11.73 12.02 16.65
CA THR A 919 -12.32 13.23 17.25
C THR A 919 -11.30 14.03 18.06
N ASN A 920 -11.43 15.35 18.14
CA ASN A 920 -10.36 16.18 18.73
C ASN A 920 -10.24 16.02 20.25
N ILE A 921 -11.32 15.67 20.96
CA ILE A 921 -11.27 15.36 22.40
C ILE A 921 -10.36 14.17 22.72
N VAL A 922 -10.30 13.17 21.83
CA VAL A 922 -9.38 12.03 21.96
C VAL A 922 -7.94 12.51 21.79
N LYS A 923 -7.68 13.38 20.79
CA LYS A 923 -6.35 13.93 20.54
C LYS A 923 -5.87 14.81 21.70
N LYS A 924 -6.75 15.64 22.26
CA LYS A 924 -6.52 16.48 23.45
C LYS A 924 -6.02 15.63 24.63
N TRP A 925 -6.82 14.65 25.06
CA TRP A 925 -6.47 13.82 26.21
C TRP A 925 -5.33 12.84 25.95
N GLN A 926 -5.21 12.28 24.74
CA GLN A 926 -4.06 11.45 24.40
C GLN A 926 -2.76 12.27 24.41
N TYR A 927 -2.78 13.51 23.91
CA TYR A 927 -1.62 14.40 23.95
C TYR A 927 -1.22 14.77 25.39
N GLU A 928 -2.17 15.23 26.21
CA GLU A 928 -1.86 15.59 27.61
C GLU A 928 -1.36 14.38 28.43
N LEU A 929 -1.93 13.18 28.20
CA LEU A 929 -1.46 11.97 28.86
C LEU A 929 -0.03 11.60 28.45
N LEU A 930 0.26 11.60 27.14
CA LEU A 930 1.60 11.34 26.61
C LEU A 930 2.61 12.38 27.10
N LYS A 931 2.20 13.66 27.18
CA LYS A 931 3.03 14.74 27.69
C LYS A 931 3.46 14.45 29.12
N VAL A 932 2.50 14.25 30.03
CA VAL A 932 2.76 14.01 31.45
C VAL A 932 3.61 12.75 31.68
N ILE A 933 3.45 11.72 30.85
CA ILE A 933 4.24 10.48 30.91
C ILE A 933 5.68 10.63 30.35
N LEU A 934 5.91 11.50 29.36
CA LEU A 934 7.20 11.61 28.66
C LEU A 934 8.06 12.80 29.12
N GLU A 935 7.46 13.81 29.76
CA GLU A 935 8.10 15.01 30.29
C GLU A 935 9.09 14.67 31.43
N THR A 936 8.78 13.64 32.24
CA THR A 936 9.65 13.11 33.30
C THR A 936 10.38 11.82 32.91
N ASP A 937 11.62 11.70 33.38
CA ASP A 937 12.46 10.49 33.27
C ASP A 937 11.82 9.28 33.98
N GLU A 938 11.25 9.52 35.16
CA GLU A 938 10.45 8.57 35.94
C GLU A 938 8.98 8.62 35.50
N ASP A 939 8.19 7.62 35.89
CA ASP A 939 6.76 7.58 35.62
C ASP A 939 5.98 8.36 36.70
N PRO A 940 5.00 9.19 36.32
CA PRO A 940 4.16 9.92 37.27
C PRO A 940 3.48 9.00 38.29
N ALA A 941 3.17 9.52 39.47
CA ALA A 941 2.47 8.73 40.49
C ALA A 941 1.11 8.26 39.98
N PHE A 942 0.76 7.01 40.26
CA PHE A 942 -0.48 6.40 39.76
C PHE A 942 -1.73 7.19 40.17
N ASP A 943 -1.80 7.68 41.40
CA ASP A 943 -2.97 8.43 41.88
C ASP A 943 -3.10 9.84 41.23
N ASP A 944 -2.02 10.43 40.72
CA ASP A 944 -2.08 11.68 39.95
C ASP A 944 -2.71 11.43 38.57
N ILE A 945 -2.22 10.40 37.85
CA ILE A 945 -2.80 9.97 36.57
C ILE A 945 -4.26 9.56 36.74
N ARG A 946 -4.56 8.76 37.76
CA ARG A 946 -5.93 8.38 38.14
C ARG A 946 -6.83 9.59 38.35
N SER A 947 -6.37 10.59 39.09
CA SER A 947 -7.11 11.83 39.35
C SER A 947 -7.35 12.63 38.06
N MET A 948 -6.36 12.65 37.17
CA MET A 948 -6.46 13.28 35.84
C MET A 948 -7.48 12.55 34.94
N ILE A 949 -7.46 11.21 34.89
CA ILE A 949 -8.42 10.40 34.13
C ILE A 949 -9.86 10.59 34.66
N LEU A 950 -10.05 10.59 35.99
CA LEU A 950 -11.36 10.84 36.60
C LEU A 950 -11.89 12.26 36.31
N LYS A 951 -11.00 13.26 36.30
CA LYS A 951 -11.33 14.63 35.89
C LYS A 951 -11.79 14.69 34.43
N TRP A 952 -11.07 14.06 33.50
CA TRP A 952 -11.45 14.05 32.08
C TRP A 952 -12.74 13.27 31.80
N LYS A 953 -13.01 12.21 32.58
CA LYS A 953 -14.30 11.50 32.57
C LYS A 953 -15.44 12.42 32.98
N SER A 954 -15.26 13.15 34.08
CA SER A 954 -16.24 14.14 34.56
C SER A 954 -16.43 15.29 33.57
N GLU A 955 -15.36 15.77 32.90
CA GLU A 955 -15.44 16.80 31.86
C GLU A 955 -16.22 16.29 30.63
N THR A 956 -15.94 15.06 30.18
CA THR A 956 -16.62 14.40 29.05
C THR A 956 -18.11 14.18 29.31
N CYS A 957 -18.46 13.68 30.50
CA CYS A 957 -19.82 13.37 30.93
C CYS A 957 -20.48 14.54 31.71
N SER A 958 -20.25 15.77 31.24
CA SER A 958 -20.85 16.98 31.83
C SER A 958 -21.84 17.70 30.90
N GLY A 959 -22.06 17.17 29.68
CA GLY A 959 -22.85 17.80 28.62
C GLY A 959 -22.23 19.06 28.01
N LYS A 960 -20.93 19.32 28.20
CA LYS A 960 -20.26 20.60 27.87
C LYS A 960 -19.22 20.54 26.77
N LEU A 961 -18.95 19.38 26.17
CA LEU A 961 -18.04 19.30 25.03
C LEU A 961 -18.63 20.04 23.81
N THR A 962 -17.76 20.68 23.03
CA THR A 962 -18.13 21.44 21.84
C THR A 962 -18.34 20.54 20.62
N ALA A 963 -18.86 21.10 19.51
CA ALA A 963 -18.89 20.39 18.23
C ALA A 963 -17.49 19.95 17.79
N ASP A 964 -16.49 20.82 17.95
CA ASP A 964 -15.09 20.56 17.55
C ASP A 964 -14.43 19.47 18.39
N ASP A 965 -14.81 19.33 19.67
CA ASP A 965 -14.36 18.23 20.52
C ASP A 965 -14.84 16.87 19.98
N ILE A 966 -16.12 16.78 19.59
CA ILE A 966 -16.83 15.51 19.33
C ILE A 966 -16.90 15.08 17.85
N VAL A 967 -16.44 15.91 16.91
CA VAL A 967 -16.59 15.66 15.46
C VAL A 967 -15.82 14.43 14.98
N ILE A 968 -16.55 13.47 14.40
CA ILE A 968 -16.03 12.30 13.68
C ILE A 968 -15.96 12.66 12.19
N SER A 969 -14.91 12.23 11.47
CA SER A 969 -14.72 12.54 10.04
C SER A 969 -14.36 11.28 9.25
N GLN A 970 -15.11 10.93 8.20
CA GLN A 970 -14.83 9.74 7.36
C GLN A 970 -14.90 10.05 5.86
N THR A 971 -13.92 9.57 5.09
CA THR A 971 -13.76 9.89 3.65
C THR A 971 -14.77 9.14 2.76
N ILE A 972 -15.44 9.88 1.88
CA ILE A 972 -16.18 9.37 0.71
C ILE A 972 -15.17 9.12 -0.42
N THR A 973 -15.07 7.87 -0.89
CA THR A 973 -14.08 7.39 -1.86
C THR A 973 -14.63 7.12 -3.26
N LYS A 974 -15.96 7.14 -3.43
CA LYS A 974 -16.70 7.03 -4.69
C LYS A 974 -17.76 8.13 -4.80
N ASP A 975 -18.53 8.21 -5.90
CA ASP A 975 -19.80 8.96 -5.84
C ASP A 975 -20.79 8.26 -4.90
N ILE A 976 -21.68 9.03 -4.26
CA ILE A 976 -22.68 8.53 -3.31
C ILE A 976 -23.60 7.47 -3.95
N SER A 977 -23.87 7.56 -5.26
CA SER A 977 -24.67 6.57 -6.01
C SER A 977 -23.97 5.23 -6.29
N GLU A 978 -22.66 5.11 -6.03
CA GLU A 978 -21.86 3.89 -6.23
C GLU A 978 -21.62 3.10 -4.92
N TYR A 979 -22.36 3.42 -3.85
CA TYR A 979 -22.22 2.81 -2.52
C TYR A 979 -23.29 1.76 -2.21
N ASP A 980 -22.85 0.51 -2.08
CA ASP A 980 -23.66 -0.56 -1.50
C ASP A 980 -23.72 -0.45 0.04
N GLY A 981 -24.80 0.14 0.55
CA GLY A 981 -25.29 -0.10 1.91
C GLY A 981 -25.19 1.05 2.92
N ARG A 982 -25.84 0.84 4.07
CA ARG A 982 -26.10 1.85 5.13
C ARG A 982 -24.89 2.13 6.03
N GLN A 983 -23.76 2.52 5.46
CA GLN A 983 -22.59 2.97 6.24
C GLN A 983 -22.86 4.37 6.81
N MET A 984 -22.41 4.65 8.05
CA MET A 984 -22.74 5.92 8.74
C MET A 984 -22.37 7.16 7.92
N HIS A 985 -21.18 7.19 7.30
CA HIS A 985 -20.76 8.34 6.49
C HIS A 985 -21.51 8.45 5.16
N VAL A 986 -22.01 7.35 4.59
CA VAL A 986 -22.88 7.38 3.41
C VAL A 986 -24.25 7.94 3.79
N MET A 987 -24.87 7.44 4.86
CA MET A 987 -26.15 7.96 5.38
C MET A 987 -26.09 9.46 5.72
N ILE A 988 -24.95 9.93 6.25
CA ILE A 988 -24.75 11.35 6.51
C ILE A 988 -24.42 12.12 5.23
N ALA A 989 -23.74 11.53 4.23
CA ALA A 989 -23.57 12.16 2.91
C ALA A 989 -24.93 12.37 2.21
N GLU A 990 -25.84 11.40 2.33
CA GLU A 990 -27.22 11.51 1.86
C GLU A 990 -28.00 12.61 2.60
N GLU A 991 -27.96 12.64 3.94
CA GLU A 991 -28.59 13.72 4.73
C GLU A 991 -27.98 15.10 4.43
N MET A 992 -26.66 15.17 4.24
CA MET A 992 -25.95 16.39 3.83
C MET A 992 -26.37 16.87 2.44
N LYS A 993 -26.46 15.97 1.46
CA LYS A 993 -26.92 16.29 0.10
C LYS A 993 -28.39 16.73 0.09
N ALA A 994 -29.23 16.12 0.94
CA ALA A 994 -30.62 16.54 1.14
C ALA A 994 -30.75 17.90 1.86
N ASP A 995 -29.84 18.24 2.78
CA ASP A 995 -29.70 19.57 3.40
C ASP A 995 -29.01 20.61 2.47
N GLY A 996 -28.78 20.28 1.19
CA GLY A 996 -28.16 21.17 0.20
C GLY A 996 -26.65 21.42 0.43
N LYS A 997 -25.90 20.43 0.92
CA LYS A 997 -24.43 20.52 1.05
C LYS A 997 -23.74 19.83 -0.13
N GLU A 998 -22.77 20.54 -0.72
CA GLU A 998 -21.84 19.98 -1.70
C GLU A 998 -20.87 19.00 -1.03
N LEU A 999 -20.59 17.88 -1.71
CA LEU A 999 -19.59 16.88 -1.33
C LEU A 999 -18.90 16.37 -2.60
N CYS A 1000 -17.57 16.35 -2.61
CA CYS A 1000 -16.77 15.78 -3.70
C CYS A 1000 -16.24 14.39 -3.36
N VAL A 1001 -15.94 13.57 -4.37
CA VAL A 1001 -15.19 12.31 -4.19
C VAL A 1001 -13.80 12.64 -3.60
N GLY A 1002 -13.48 12.06 -2.45
CA GLY A 1002 -12.31 12.36 -1.63
C GLY A 1002 -12.57 13.33 -0.47
N ASP A 1003 -13.79 13.83 -0.27
CA ASP A 1003 -14.17 14.62 0.90
C ASP A 1003 -14.45 13.74 2.12
N LYS A 1004 -14.38 14.29 3.34
CA LYS A 1004 -14.82 13.62 4.55
C LYS A 1004 -16.16 14.17 5.04
N VAL A 1005 -17.05 13.25 5.34
CA VAL A 1005 -18.33 13.54 5.96
C VAL A 1005 -18.11 13.74 7.46
N GLN A 1006 -18.56 14.87 7.99
CA GLN A 1006 -18.38 15.25 9.39
C GLN A 1006 -19.67 15.07 10.19
N TYR A 1007 -19.61 14.25 11.24
CA TYR A 1007 -20.78 13.85 12.01
C TYR A 1007 -20.47 13.64 13.50
N PHE A 1008 -21.52 13.54 14.31
CA PHE A 1008 -21.44 13.24 15.74
C PHE A 1008 -22.53 12.24 16.13
N ILE A 1009 -22.40 11.59 17.28
CA ILE A 1009 -23.37 10.61 17.77
C ILE A 1009 -24.31 11.25 18.79
N ILE A 1010 -25.61 11.32 18.48
CA ILE A 1010 -26.64 11.87 19.39
C ILE A 1010 -27.12 10.88 20.44
N GLY A 1011 -27.00 9.58 20.17
CA GLY A 1011 -27.52 8.51 21.02
C GLY A 1011 -27.20 7.13 20.44
N ILE A 1012 -27.76 6.10 21.07
CA ILE A 1012 -27.66 4.71 20.66
C ILE A 1012 -29.09 4.16 20.51
N ASP A 1013 -29.36 3.42 19.44
CA ASP A 1013 -30.69 2.87 19.16
C ASP A 1013 -31.02 1.58 19.95
N THR A 1014 -32.24 1.07 19.78
CA THR A 1014 -32.71 -0.16 20.43
C THR A 1014 -31.97 -1.43 20.00
N MET A 1015 -31.20 -1.38 18.90
CA MET A 1015 -30.30 -2.44 18.43
C MET A 1015 -28.83 -2.20 18.83
N LYS A 1016 -28.57 -1.28 19.77
CA LYS A 1016 -27.24 -0.83 20.22
C LYS A 1016 -26.38 -0.15 19.14
N LYS A 1017 -26.97 0.33 18.04
CA LYS A 1017 -26.24 1.02 16.97
C LYS A 1017 -26.15 2.52 17.28
N PRO A 1018 -24.99 3.16 17.07
CA PRO A 1018 -24.85 4.60 17.26
C PRO A 1018 -25.71 5.35 16.22
N ILE A 1019 -26.38 6.42 16.65
CA ILE A 1019 -27.23 7.26 15.81
C ILE A 1019 -26.41 8.49 15.39
N PRO A 1020 -25.91 8.57 14.13
CA PRO A 1020 -25.14 9.72 13.66
C PRO A 1020 -26.05 10.89 13.27
N LYS A 1021 -25.53 12.11 13.38
CA LYS A 1021 -26.08 13.33 12.75
C LYS A 1021 -24.97 14.22 12.15
N PRO A 1022 -25.24 14.97 11.07
CA PRO A 1022 -24.27 15.90 10.48
C PRO A 1022 -23.81 16.94 11.51
N ILE A 1023 -22.53 17.31 11.52
CA ILE A 1023 -21.96 18.11 12.62
C ILE A 1023 -22.62 19.50 12.79
N TYR A 1024 -23.10 20.12 11.70
CA TYR A 1024 -23.82 21.40 11.75
C TYR A 1024 -25.25 21.30 12.34
N LYS A 1025 -25.74 20.08 12.64
CA LYS A 1025 -26.97 19.84 13.42
C LYS A 1025 -26.70 19.67 14.93
N PHE A 1026 -25.49 19.96 15.40
CA PHE A 1026 -25.15 19.94 16.83
C PHE A 1026 -25.89 21.03 17.61
N THR A 1027 -26.52 20.63 18.72
CA THR A 1027 -27.37 21.47 19.59
C THR A 1027 -26.94 21.44 21.06
N GLY A 1028 -25.67 21.11 21.33
CA GLY A 1028 -25.14 20.91 22.68
C GLY A 1028 -25.34 19.51 23.25
N LYS A 1029 -26.21 18.68 22.64
CA LYS A 1029 -26.48 17.30 23.09
C LYS A 1029 -25.69 16.28 22.27
N TYR A 1030 -25.02 15.34 22.94
CA TYR A 1030 -24.28 14.22 22.36
C TYR A 1030 -24.35 13.00 23.28
N CYS A 1031 -23.99 11.82 22.76
CA CYS A 1031 -23.97 10.59 23.54
C CYS A 1031 -22.67 10.48 24.36
N GLU A 1032 -22.65 11.06 25.56
CA GLU A 1032 -21.47 11.14 26.45
C GLU A 1032 -20.74 9.81 26.64
N SER A 1033 -21.47 8.73 26.95
CA SER A 1033 -20.92 7.37 27.11
C SER A 1033 -20.31 6.83 25.83
N TYR A 1034 -20.89 7.11 24.65
CA TYR A 1034 -20.27 6.73 23.38
C TYR A 1034 -18.88 7.38 23.23
N TYR A 1035 -18.73 8.66 23.57
CA TYR A 1035 -17.45 9.35 23.47
C TYR A 1035 -16.43 8.91 24.53
N TRP A 1036 -16.86 8.68 25.78
CA TRP A 1036 -15.94 8.15 26.80
C TRP A 1036 -15.54 6.71 26.49
N ASP A 1037 -16.50 5.78 26.43
CA ASP A 1037 -16.24 4.33 26.39
C ASP A 1037 -15.75 3.84 25.01
N ASN A 1038 -16.16 4.48 23.89
CA ASN A 1038 -15.84 4.00 22.53
C ASN A 1038 -14.79 4.85 21.78
N LYS A 1039 -14.36 6.00 22.33
CA LYS A 1039 -13.40 6.91 21.65
C LYS A 1039 -12.24 7.32 22.56
N ILE A 1040 -12.54 7.96 23.69
CA ILE A 1040 -11.54 8.56 24.57
C ILE A 1040 -10.81 7.48 25.37
N PHE A 1041 -11.52 6.77 26.25
CA PHE A 1041 -10.87 5.90 27.20
C PHE A 1041 -10.05 4.78 26.55
N PRO A 1042 -10.49 4.11 25.46
CA PRO A 1042 -9.64 3.13 24.77
C PRO A 1042 -8.29 3.71 24.30
N ALA A 1043 -8.29 4.93 23.76
CA ALA A 1043 -7.09 5.60 23.25
C ALA A 1043 -6.14 6.07 24.37
N LEU A 1044 -6.65 6.23 25.60
CA LEU A 1044 -5.85 6.43 26.80
C LEU A 1044 -5.37 5.09 27.37
N HIS A 1045 -6.23 4.06 27.39
CA HIS A 1045 -5.93 2.72 27.92
C HIS A 1045 -4.68 2.13 27.27
N ARG A 1046 -4.57 2.20 25.93
CA ARG A 1046 -3.37 1.74 25.20
C ARG A 1046 -2.05 2.32 25.69
N ILE A 1047 -2.06 3.49 26.33
CA ILE A 1047 -0.90 4.14 26.95
C ILE A 1047 -0.78 3.76 28.44
N LEU A 1048 -1.89 3.86 29.17
CA LEU A 1048 -1.97 3.56 30.60
C LEU A 1048 -1.59 2.12 30.94
N GLU A 1049 -1.95 1.19 30.07
CA GLU A 1049 -1.67 -0.24 30.16
C GLU A 1049 -0.18 -0.57 29.98
N VAL A 1050 0.53 0.18 29.12
CA VAL A 1050 1.96 0.01 28.88
C VAL A 1050 2.82 0.64 29.99
N VAL A 1051 2.34 1.71 30.64
CA VAL A 1051 3.07 2.44 31.69
C VAL A 1051 2.69 1.97 33.10
N TYR A 1052 1.43 1.55 33.30
CA TYR A 1052 0.90 1.05 34.57
C TYR A 1052 0.21 -0.32 34.39
N PRO A 1053 0.92 -1.37 33.91
CA PRO A 1053 0.35 -2.69 33.60
C PRO A 1053 -0.22 -3.46 34.81
N LYS A 1054 -0.04 -2.95 36.04
CA LYS A 1054 -0.52 -3.58 37.28
C LYS A 1054 -1.75 -2.89 37.88
N ALA A 1055 -2.33 -1.92 37.19
CA ALA A 1055 -3.50 -1.18 37.66
C ALA A 1055 -4.81 -1.70 37.04
N ASP A 1056 -5.87 -1.82 37.85
CA ASP A 1056 -7.22 -2.09 37.35
C ASP A 1056 -7.78 -0.84 36.65
N TRP A 1057 -7.63 -0.79 35.33
CA TRP A 1057 -8.22 0.23 34.46
C TRP A 1057 -9.67 -0.06 34.05
N ALA A 1058 -10.22 -1.25 34.34
CA ALA A 1058 -11.59 -1.61 33.94
C ALA A 1058 -12.64 -0.79 34.71
N SER A 1059 -12.35 -0.43 35.98
CA SER A 1059 -13.18 0.43 36.82
C SER A 1059 -13.41 1.86 36.30
N TYR A 1060 -12.74 2.26 35.20
CA TYR A 1060 -12.90 3.57 34.56
C TYR A 1060 -13.84 3.56 33.34
N TYR A 1061 -14.37 2.40 32.93
CA TYR A 1061 -15.57 2.32 32.07
C TYR A 1061 -16.84 2.52 32.93
N MET A 1062 -17.78 3.35 32.47
CA MET A 1062 -19.06 3.70 33.14
C MET A 1062 -18.98 4.25 34.59
N GLY A 1063 -20.10 4.74 35.14
CA GLY A 1063 -20.18 5.24 36.52
C GLY A 1063 -21.54 4.94 37.15
N SER A 1064 -21.53 4.48 38.40
CA SER A 1064 -22.69 4.32 39.31
C SER A 1064 -24.03 3.94 38.66
N GLY A 1065 -24.10 2.73 38.10
CA GLY A 1065 -25.34 2.13 37.59
C GLY A 1065 -25.08 0.70 37.12
N GLU A 1066 -26.00 -0.24 37.39
CA GLU A 1066 -25.79 -1.65 37.05
C GLU A 1066 -25.92 -1.92 35.55
N VAL A 1067 -24.78 -1.89 34.86
CA VAL A 1067 -24.55 -2.67 33.64
C VAL A 1067 -23.31 -3.52 33.87
N LYS A 1068 -23.50 -4.84 34.02
CA LYS A 1068 -22.38 -5.77 33.86
C LYS A 1068 -21.94 -5.71 32.39
N MET A 1069 -20.76 -5.17 32.11
CA MET A 1069 -20.10 -5.42 30.83
C MET A 1069 -19.81 -6.92 30.74
N GLY A 1070 -20.56 -7.62 29.90
CA GLY A 1070 -20.00 -8.80 29.24
C GLY A 1070 -18.80 -8.31 28.43
N ARG A 1071 -17.61 -8.92 28.61
CA ARG A 1071 -16.38 -8.53 27.91
C ARG A 1071 -16.63 -8.52 26.39
N THR A 1072 -16.75 -7.33 25.81
CA THR A 1072 -16.66 -7.08 24.36
C THR A 1072 -15.29 -6.48 24.11
N ASN A 1073 -14.46 -7.20 23.36
CA ASN A 1073 -13.02 -6.95 23.31
C ASN A 1073 -12.69 -5.65 22.57
N LEU A 1074 -12.25 -4.67 23.36
CA LEU A 1074 -11.61 -3.41 23.00
C LEU A 1074 -10.82 -2.99 24.27
N TRP A 1075 -9.61 -3.50 24.50
CA TRP A 1075 -8.68 -3.97 23.47
C TRP A 1075 -8.71 -5.46 23.15
#